data_AF-A0A534SNK3-F1
#
_entry.id   AF-A0A534SNK3-F1
#
_cell.length_a   1.000
_cell.length_b   1.000
_cell.length_c   1.000
_cell.angle_alpha   90.00
_cell.angle_beta   90.00
_cell.angle_gamma   90.00
#
_symmetry.space_group_name_H-M   'P 1'
#
loop_
_entity.id
_entity.type
_entity.pdbx_description
1 polymer ?
#
loop_
_entity_poly.entity_id
_entity_poly.type
_entity_poly.pdbx_seq_one_letter_code
_entity_poly.pdbx_strand_id
1 'polypeptide(L)'
;MAKQRVRRSRFRLLISLLAAAVTLGVGARTLALIPGGHGAKTDCYSEFDIADVTGTTPKIQCMDGDPCDQDHMCNDTCTFKIRLCINQHDVNVSGCTPPTAGLSKLKATPSKFRLTTGLDASKLSQQVCGDQEDVVVKVRKTKKSKKPGRQPLRILATAKRSKPDIDAVNLFCLPRPAGSACPTTTTSTTTSTTIGGCGNGVRDGSEECDGNDAAACGGRGCRSDCTCVPSPCPPATCTCAGGTPSKFTFVTAVGSGVCGHVDADGNPNLLQLSCGGLYFGGSGVGVPLPSKVPDQGSSQTRVCCNGTALTVSGTSASEAGGNRCAGGANHHNACTTDGDCPGGKCKLLQCTKAGCLFGPPLPVPNNNGAPTSTCVINVLSADASGMGDCNAGSTSNLSVPLSSQLFLTGDLMPMRCVGGSTPGAPCTGPGGCGTVAQNSCPGGTCVNDTSRCASGGGQAPNTVCCSAAGDDCIQSGTCNPGVCVGGSNADFGCITDADCPGGGACKTFIQPCPICNATTNTCNGGANDGLACTPGDTAIDGDYPTSHDCPPPPASNIGALPISFVLDSGTVTKTAVDLPGQVNVFCGFCRNKTLNTFARRCNGLATGASCGCAPGLPCATCPGSAPCLPVPCALDSDCTSVTGSTSCGQRTAGAFTANDVSRTIVETGMPAGALTTGGPAQPGTLVSIFCIPPSFTQTVDAAADLPGPGAVAIPGRAQALP
;
A
#
# COMPACT_ATOMS: atom_id res chain seq x y z
N MET A 1 8.25 68.52 -19.07
CA MET A 1 8.24 68.47 -17.59
C MET A 1 9.14 67.31 -17.17
N ALA A 2 10.43 67.58 -17.00
CA ALA A 2 11.12 67.69 -15.70
C ALA A 2 11.74 66.34 -15.26
N LYS A 3 13.06 66.24 -15.49
CA LYS A 3 13.99 65.25 -14.93
C LYS A 3 13.87 65.22 -13.40
N GLN A 4 13.93 64.04 -12.79
CA GLN A 4 14.35 63.93 -11.39
C GLN A 4 15.30 62.74 -11.19
N ARG A 5 16.57 63.08 -10.94
CA ARG A 5 17.57 62.24 -10.29
C ARG A 5 17.19 62.11 -8.82
N VAL A 6 17.18 60.90 -8.25
CA VAL A 6 17.40 60.71 -6.80
C VAL A 6 18.31 59.50 -6.58
N ARG A 7 19.16 59.66 -5.55
CA ARG A 7 20.41 58.99 -5.23
C ARG A 7 20.25 57.60 -4.61
N ARG A 8 21.32 56.82 -4.74
CA ARG A 8 21.70 55.64 -3.94
C ARG A 8 21.38 55.82 -2.44
N SER A 9 20.72 54.84 -1.85
CA SER A 9 20.81 54.53 -0.42
C SER A 9 21.01 53.03 -0.24
N ARG A 10 22.11 52.66 0.41
CA ARG A 10 22.41 51.31 0.86
C ARG A 10 21.65 51.11 2.18
N PHE A 11 20.70 50.19 2.22
CA PHE A 11 20.15 49.69 3.47
C PHE A 11 20.33 48.17 3.52
N ARG A 12 21.29 47.74 4.35
CA ARG A 12 21.41 46.37 4.82
C ARG A 12 20.34 46.19 5.89
N LEU A 13 19.38 45.29 5.67
CA LEU A 13 18.53 44.78 6.73
C LEU A 13 18.55 43.24 6.65
N LEU A 14 19.31 42.66 7.56
CA LEU A 14 19.25 41.25 7.94
C LEU A 14 17.96 41.05 8.73
N ILE A 15 17.02 40.25 8.21
CA ILE A 15 15.94 39.68 9.01
C ILE A 15 15.96 38.17 8.79
N SER A 16 16.43 37.48 9.81
CA SER A 16 16.34 36.05 10.00
C SER A 16 14.93 35.72 10.52
N LEU A 17 14.21 34.87 9.79
CA LEU A 17 13.00 34.20 10.28
C LEU A 17 13.10 32.73 9.83
N LEU A 18 13.61 31.89 10.74
CA LEU A 18 13.46 30.44 10.66
C LEU A 18 12.04 30.10 11.12
N ALA A 19 11.22 29.56 10.23
CA ALA A 19 10.07 28.75 10.60
C ALA A 19 10.51 27.28 10.55
N ALA A 20 10.47 26.60 11.70
CA ALA A 20 10.71 25.16 11.78
C ALA A 20 9.40 24.43 11.45
N ALA A 21 9.33 23.85 10.26
CA ALA A 21 8.35 22.82 9.92
C ALA A 21 8.92 21.46 10.38
N VAL A 22 8.25 20.81 11.32
CA VAL A 22 8.53 19.42 11.71
C VAL A 22 7.73 18.52 10.77
N THR A 23 8.42 17.87 9.83
CA THR A 23 7.87 16.83 8.96
C THR A 23 8.30 15.46 9.49
N LEU A 24 7.35 14.65 9.94
CA LEU A 24 7.53 13.23 10.22
C LEU A 24 7.10 12.45 8.96
N GLY A 25 8.06 12.09 8.12
CA GLY A 25 7.87 11.16 7.01
C GLY A 25 8.45 9.79 7.38
N VAL A 26 7.61 8.77 7.48
CA VAL A 26 8.05 7.37 7.61
C VAL A 26 8.21 6.81 6.19
N GLY A 27 9.45 6.84 5.69
CA GLY A 27 9.85 6.14 4.48
C GLY A 27 10.22 4.68 4.78
N ALA A 28 9.87 3.77 3.88
CA ALA A 28 10.38 2.39 3.89
C ALA A 28 11.92 2.40 3.90
N ARG A 29 12.51 1.68 4.86
CA ARG A 29 13.96 1.67 5.12
C ARG A 29 14.71 0.90 4.06
N THR A 30 15.40 1.59 3.15
CA THR A 30 16.67 1.09 2.63
C THR A 30 17.70 1.28 3.74
N LEU A 31 18.30 0.18 4.23
CA LEU A 31 19.43 0.24 5.18
C LEU A 31 20.57 1.02 4.51
N ALA A 32 20.64 2.33 4.79
CA ALA A 32 21.72 3.17 4.33
C ALA A 32 22.92 2.88 5.22
N LEU A 33 23.81 2.01 4.75
CA LEU A 33 25.10 1.79 5.39
C LEU A 33 25.91 3.10 5.31
N ILE A 34 26.59 3.45 6.41
CA ILE A 34 27.32 4.71 6.53
C ILE A 34 28.80 4.45 6.22
N PRO A 35 29.32 4.93 5.07
CA PRO A 35 30.74 4.86 4.76
C PRO A 35 31.51 5.83 5.66
N GLY A 36 32.54 5.35 6.35
CA GLY A 36 33.22 6.09 7.43
C GLY A 36 34.22 7.15 6.98
N GLY A 37 34.36 7.37 5.66
CA GLY A 37 34.78 8.64 5.07
C GLY A 37 36.27 8.94 5.09
N HIS A 38 37.15 7.95 4.91
CA HIS A 38 38.60 8.18 4.76
C HIS A 38 39.20 7.66 3.44
N GLY A 39 38.36 7.35 2.46
CA GLY A 39 38.73 7.36 1.06
C GLY A 39 37.75 6.57 0.19
N ALA A 40 37.15 7.23 -0.81
CA ALA A 40 36.14 6.65 -1.70
C ALA A 40 36.55 5.37 -2.47
N LYS A 41 37.83 4.96 -2.42
CA LYS A 41 38.35 3.73 -3.03
C LYS A 41 38.49 2.56 -2.07
N THR A 42 38.38 2.80 -0.76
CA THR A 42 38.49 1.80 0.30
C THR A 42 37.28 1.77 1.22
N ASP A 43 36.45 2.82 1.26
CA ASP A 43 35.26 2.96 2.14
C ASP A 43 34.20 1.83 2.03
N CYS A 44 34.35 0.91 1.07
CA CYS A 44 33.53 -0.31 0.96
C CYS A 44 34.09 -1.49 1.77
N TYR A 45 35.24 -1.33 2.42
CA TYR A 45 35.86 -2.38 3.23
C TYR A 45 35.11 -2.54 4.55
N SER A 46 34.65 -1.43 5.13
CA SER A 46 33.78 -1.42 6.30
C SER A 46 32.76 -0.28 6.26
N GLU A 47 31.50 -0.61 6.55
CA GLU A 47 30.42 0.37 6.67
C GLU A 47 29.63 0.14 7.96
N PHE A 48 29.13 1.21 8.56
CA PHE A 48 28.34 1.12 9.79
C PHE A 48 26.85 1.06 9.49
N ASP A 49 26.15 0.11 10.09
CA ASP A 49 24.69 0.06 10.10
C ASP A 49 24.19 0.43 11.51
N ILE A 50 23.38 1.48 11.61
CA ILE A 50 22.88 2.02 12.87
C ILE A 50 21.35 2.02 12.83
N ALA A 51 20.73 1.32 13.77
CA ALA A 51 19.28 1.19 13.84
C ALA A 51 18.60 2.55 14.07
N ASP A 52 17.45 2.74 13.42
CA ASP A 52 16.55 3.89 13.63
C ASP A 52 17.17 5.28 13.39
N VAL A 53 18.24 5.34 12.59
CA VAL A 53 18.91 6.58 12.19
C VAL A 53 18.73 6.79 10.69
N THR A 54 18.26 7.98 10.30
CA THR A 54 18.14 8.40 8.90
C THR A 54 19.31 9.32 8.52
N GLY A 55 20.34 8.77 7.87
CA GLY A 55 21.43 9.57 7.32
C GLY A 55 22.61 8.74 6.82
N THR A 56 23.28 9.21 5.76
CA THR A 56 24.48 8.59 5.16
C THR A 56 25.79 9.24 5.63
N THR A 57 25.72 10.24 6.52
CA THR A 57 26.92 10.96 6.98
C THR A 57 27.52 10.33 8.24
N PRO A 58 28.84 10.39 8.46
CA PRO A 58 29.47 9.81 9.65
C PRO A 58 29.22 10.56 10.97
N LYS A 59 28.28 11.52 10.98
CA LYS A 59 27.90 12.30 12.15
C LYS A 59 26.45 11.99 12.51
N ILE A 60 26.24 11.12 13.49
CA ILE A 60 24.92 10.67 13.91
C ILE A 60 24.51 11.44 15.16
N GLN A 61 23.36 12.09 15.09
CA GLN A 61 22.82 12.87 16.19
C GLN A 61 21.46 12.28 16.59
N CYS A 62 21.33 11.94 17.87
CA CYS A 62 20.09 11.48 18.46
C CYS A 62 19.75 12.34 19.67
N MET A 63 18.48 12.65 19.87
CA MET A 63 18.01 13.31 21.10
C MET A 63 17.53 12.24 22.08
N ASP A 64 17.89 12.42 23.35
CA ASP A 64 17.53 11.52 24.48
C ASP A 64 16.03 11.20 24.49
N GLY A 65 15.67 9.93 24.31
CA GLY A 65 14.30 9.40 24.20
C GLY A 65 13.61 9.49 22.82
N ASP A 66 14.29 9.90 21.75
CA ASP A 66 13.76 9.84 20.37
C ASP A 66 13.91 8.41 19.77
N PRO A 67 13.28 8.06 18.62
CA PRO A 67 13.35 6.71 18.05
C PRO A 67 14.76 6.16 17.76
N CYS A 68 15.75 7.04 17.54
CA CYS A 68 17.15 6.67 17.37
C CYS A 68 17.83 6.22 18.69
N ASP A 69 17.18 6.50 19.82
CA ASP A 69 17.57 6.10 21.16
C ASP A 69 16.83 4.81 21.50
N GLN A 70 17.55 3.69 21.44
CA GLN A 70 16.96 2.37 21.46
C GLN A 70 16.31 2.01 22.80
N ASP A 71 16.73 2.67 23.89
CA ASP A 71 16.05 2.52 25.18
C ASP A 71 14.79 3.39 25.28
N HIS A 72 14.61 4.36 24.39
CA HIS A 72 13.49 5.30 24.34
C HIS A 72 13.23 6.03 25.67
N MET A 73 14.25 6.13 26.55
CA MET A 73 14.13 6.74 27.86
C MET A 73 14.75 8.14 27.84
N CYS A 74 14.04 9.15 28.35
CA CYS A 74 14.62 10.48 28.57
C CYS A 74 15.48 10.51 29.85
N ASN A 75 16.62 9.83 29.84
CA ASN A 75 17.45 9.56 31.03
C ASN A 75 18.84 10.26 30.99
N ASP A 76 19.02 11.24 30.10
CA ASP A 76 20.31 11.88 29.75
C ASP A 76 21.33 10.94 29.06
N THR A 77 20.86 9.85 28.44
CA THR A 77 21.70 8.84 27.79
C THR A 77 21.00 8.29 26.57
N CYS A 78 21.70 8.26 25.44
CA CYS A 78 21.19 7.63 24.23
C CYS A 78 21.88 6.28 24.01
N THR A 79 21.09 5.24 23.81
CA THR A 79 21.55 3.89 23.47
C THR A 79 21.45 3.69 21.96
N PHE A 80 22.59 3.55 21.27
CA PHE A 80 22.62 3.29 19.83
C PHE A 80 22.88 1.81 19.56
N LYS A 81 22.08 1.17 18.70
CA LYS A 81 22.33 -0.20 18.26
C LYS A 81 23.03 -0.19 16.91
N ILE A 82 24.27 -0.66 16.88
CA ILE A 82 25.16 -0.55 15.72
C ILE A 82 25.73 -1.92 15.35
N ARG A 83 25.88 -2.22 14.05
CA ARG A 83 26.65 -3.37 13.55
C ARG A 83 27.63 -2.93 12.46
N LEU A 84 28.69 -3.71 12.28
CA LEU A 84 29.70 -3.50 11.26
C LEU A 84 29.45 -4.40 10.05
N CYS A 85 29.37 -3.83 8.86
CA CYS A 85 29.25 -4.54 7.60
C CYS A 85 30.57 -4.45 6.81
N ILE A 86 31.05 -5.55 6.23
CA ILE A 86 32.35 -5.59 5.53
C ILE A 86 32.22 -6.02 4.07
N ASN A 87 33.19 -5.64 3.25
CA ASN A 87 33.27 -5.96 1.81
C ASN A 87 31.98 -5.62 1.04
N GLN A 88 31.39 -4.46 1.35
CA GLN A 88 30.10 -4.05 0.79
C GLN A 88 30.25 -3.62 -0.67
N HIS A 89 29.23 -3.89 -1.48
CA HIS A 89 29.12 -3.32 -2.82
C HIS A 89 28.02 -2.26 -2.80
N ASP A 90 28.33 -1.08 -2.28
CA ASP A 90 27.39 0.04 -2.20
C ASP A 90 27.41 0.90 -3.48
N VAL A 91 26.22 1.25 -3.97
CA VAL A 91 25.98 2.20 -5.06
C VAL A 91 26.37 3.64 -4.68
N ASN A 92 26.37 3.97 -3.39
CA ASN A 92 26.70 5.32 -2.88
C ASN A 92 28.21 5.57 -2.76
N VAL A 93 29.05 4.54 -2.88
CA VAL A 93 30.52 4.65 -2.91
C VAL A 93 31.02 4.21 -4.29
N SER A 94 30.60 4.94 -5.34
CA SER A 94 30.97 4.64 -6.73
C SER A 94 32.49 4.74 -6.94
N GLY A 95 33.16 3.60 -7.09
CA GLY A 95 34.61 3.52 -7.33
C GLY A 95 35.41 2.74 -6.27
N CYS A 96 34.76 2.21 -5.24
CA CYS A 96 35.37 1.24 -4.34
C CYS A 96 35.11 -0.20 -4.84
N THR A 97 36.15 -1.04 -4.81
CA THR A 97 36.02 -2.47 -5.11
C THR A 97 36.54 -3.26 -3.91
N PRO A 98 35.70 -4.09 -3.26
CA PRO A 98 36.14 -4.93 -2.16
C PRO A 98 37.30 -5.85 -2.57
N PRO A 99 38.21 -6.15 -1.64
CA PRO A 99 39.37 -6.97 -1.94
C PRO A 99 38.93 -8.40 -2.23
N THR A 100 39.28 -8.92 -3.41
CA THR A 100 38.89 -10.27 -3.87
C THR A 100 39.37 -11.38 -2.94
N ALA A 101 40.49 -11.17 -2.23
CA ALA A 101 41.02 -12.11 -1.25
C ALA A 101 40.48 -11.88 0.19
N GLY A 102 39.56 -10.94 0.37
CA GLY A 102 39.03 -10.53 1.66
C GLY A 102 39.96 -9.66 2.50
N LEU A 103 39.46 -9.30 3.68
CA LEU A 103 40.21 -8.60 4.71
C LEU A 103 41.12 -9.58 5.45
N SER A 104 42.31 -9.12 5.84
CA SER A 104 43.25 -9.87 6.68
C SER A 104 43.15 -9.48 8.15
N LYS A 105 42.61 -8.30 8.46
CA LYS A 105 42.49 -7.80 9.83
C LYS A 105 41.39 -6.75 9.94
N LEU A 106 40.56 -6.88 10.97
CA LEU A 106 39.63 -5.85 11.43
C LEU A 106 40.01 -5.42 12.85
N LYS A 107 40.02 -4.12 13.11
CA LYS A 107 40.25 -3.59 14.46
C LYS A 107 39.30 -2.44 14.76
N ALA A 108 38.44 -2.64 15.76
CA ALA A 108 37.58 -1.59 16.30
C ALA A 108 38.27 -0.79 17.41
N THR A 109 38.04 0.52 17.43
CA THR A 109 38.47 1.44 18.49
C THR A 109 37.31 2.34 18.90
N PRO A 110 36.98 2.46 20.19
CA PRO A 110 37.67 1.87 21.34
C PRO A 110 37.36 0.36 21.49
N SER A 111 38.34 -0.42 21.95
CA SER A 111 38.25 -1.88 22.09
C SER A 111 37.23 -2.38 23.12
N LYS A 112 36.63 -1.47 23.89
CA LYS A 112 35.54 -1.78 24.83
C LYS A 112 34.24 -2.17 24.13
N PHE A 113 34.06 -1.77 22.87
CA PHE A 113 32.90 -2.15 22.05
C PHE A 113 33.28 -3.30 21.13
N ARG A 114 32.46 -4.33 21.09
CA ARG A 114 32.75 -5.57 20.36
C ARG A 114 32.21 -5.54 18.92
N LEU A 115 32.49 -4.46 18.20
CA LEU A 115 31.96 -4.19 16.85
C LEU A 115 32.41 -5.20 15.76
N THR A 116 33.41 -6.03 16.02
CA THR A 116 33.89 -7.06 15.08
C THR A 116 33.36 -8.46 15.42
N THR A 117 32.47 -8.59 16.41
CA THR A 117 31.86 -9.89 16.77
C THR A 117 30.95 -10.36 15.63
N GLY A 118 30.93 -11.67 15.39
CA GLY A 118 30.23 -12.24 14.25
C GLY A 118 30.98 -12.14 12.91
N LEU A 119 32.17 -11.51 12.86
CA LEU A 119 33.05 -11.38 11.69
C LEU A 119 34.37 -12.14 11.89
N ASP A 120 34.29 -13.47 11.99
CA ASP A 120 35.48 -14.34 12.13
C ASP A 120 36.27 -14.48 10.80
N ALA A 121 37.40 -15.19 10.87
CA ALA A 121 38.30 -15.37 9.72
C ALA A 121 37.64 -16.00 8.48
N SER A 122 36.58 -16.80 8.64
CA SER A 122 35.85 -17.42 7.52
C SER A 122 34.95 -16.44 6.77
N LYS A 123 34.58 -15.34 7.44
CA LYS A 123 33.68 -14.29 6.93
C LYS A 123 34.41 -13.08 6.34
N LEU A 124 35.72 -12.94 6.59
CA LEU A 124 36.49 -11.78 6.14
C LEU A 124 36.61 -11.64 4.62
N SER A 125 36.31 -12.69 3.84
CA SER A 125 36.23 -12.66 2.38
C SER A 125 34.81 -12.55 1.82
N GLN A 126 33.80 -12.46 2.68
CA GLN A 126 32.39 -12.43 2.30
C GLN A 126 31.83 -11.02 2.47
N GLN A 127 30.77 -10.69 1.73
CA GLN A 127 29.96 -9.51 1.97
C GLN A 127 28.95 -9.84 3.07
N VAL A 128 29.21 -9.41 4.30
CA VAL A 128 28.42 -9.80 5.47
C VAL A 128 28.51 -8.74 6.57
N CYS A 129 27.51 -8.72 7.45
CA CYS A 129 27.52 -7.89 8.66
C CYS A 129 27.73 -8.76 9.91
N GLY A 130 28.42 -8.20 10.89
CA GLY A 130 28.60 -8.79 12.21
C GLY A 130 27.37 -8.63 13.10
N ASP A 131 27.55 -8.98 14.36
CA ASP A 131 26.50 -8.90 15.38
C ASP A 131 26.17 -7.45 15.74
N GLN A 132 24.98 -7.22 16.29
CA GLN A 132 24.59 -5.90 16.81
C GLN A 132 25.23 -5.66 18.19
N GLU A 133 25.75 -4.46 18.40
CA GLU A 133 26.37 -3.98 19.63
C GLU A 133 25.66 -2.70 20.11
N ASP A 134 25.38 -2.62 21.41
CA ASP A 134 24.79 -1.43 22.03
C ASP A 134 25.88 -0.44 22.48
N VAL A 135 25.81 0.78 21.96
CA VAL A 135 26.74 1.87 22.27
C VAL A 135 26.01 2.98 23.03
N VAL A 136 26.28 3.04 24.32
CA VAL A 136 25.66 3.99 25.26
C VAL A 136 26.43 5.33 25.28
N VAL A 137 25.75 6.43 24.97
CA VAL A 137 26.33 7.78 24.89
C VAL A 137 25.65 8.73 25.87
N LYS A 138 26.37 9.11 26.93
CA LYS A 138 25.86 10.03 27.96
C LYS A 138 25.99 11.49 27.57
N VAL A 139 24.94 12.28 27.81
CA VAL A 139 24.95 13.75 27.76
C VAL A 139 25.97 14.29 28.76
N ARG A 140 26.68 15.36 28.38
CA ARG A 140 27.65 16.04 29.28
C ARG A 140 26.95 17.06 30.16
N LYS A 141 27.06 16.90 31.49
CA LYS A 141 26.52 17.85 32.47
C LYS A 141 27.58 18.91 32.82
N THR A 142 27.23 20.19 32.77
CA THR A 142 28.06 21.30 33.27
C THR A 142 27.35 22.04 34.40
N LYS A 143 28.06 22.87 35.17
CA LYS A 143 27.51 23.61 36.32
C LYS A 143 26.30 24.51 35.99
N LYS A 144 26.06 24.85 34.72
CA LYS A 144 24.98 25.75 34.28
C LYS A 144 24.09 25.20 33.14
N SER A 145 24.46 24.10 32.48
CA SER A 145 23.68 23.53 31.35
C SER A 145 24.06 22.09 30.99
N LYS A 146 23.17 21.40 30.26
CA LYS A 146 23.46 20.12 29.60
C LYS A 146 24.02 20.38 28.19
N LYS A 147 25.04 19.62 27.79
CA LYS A 147 25.70 19.69 26.47
C LYS A 147 25.71 18.31 25.79
N PRO A 148 25.73 18.24 24.45
CA PRO A 148 25.80 16.97 23.74
C PRO A 148 26.91 16.03 24.22
N GLY A 149 26.56 14.76 24.43
CA GLY A 149 27.49 13.65 24.55
C GLY A 149 28.12 13.30 23.20
N ARG A 150 29.35 12.77 23.18
CA ARG A 150 30.02 12.30 21.96
C ARG A 150 30.76 11.01 22.20
N GLN A 151 30.52 10.00 21.37
CA GLN A 151 31.25 8.74 21.34
C GLN A 151 31.74 8.46 19.90
N PRO A 152 33.04 8.62 19.62
CA PRO A 152 33.61 8.19 18.34
C PRO A 152 33.81 6.67 18.33
N LEU A 153 33.54 6.07 17.18
CA LEU A 153 33.85 4.69 16.84
C LEU A 153 34.70 4.70 15.58
N ARG A 154 35.75 3.87 15.55
CA ARG A 154 36.67 3.78 14.42
C ARG A 154 36.94 2.33 14.09
N ILE A 155 36.94 2.00 12.80
CA ILE A 155 37.32 0.69 12.28
C ILE A 155 38.57 0.85 11.43
N LEU A 156 39.52 -0.07 11.60
CA LEU A 156 40.64 -0.26 10.70
C LEU A 156 40.46 -1.60 9.99
N ALA A 157 40.18 -1.57 8.69
CA ALA A 157 40.08 -2.74 7.84
C ALA A 157 41.35 -2.86 6.99
N THR A 158 42.07 -3.98 7.11
CA THR A 158 43.30 -4.23 6.35
C THR A 158 43.06 -5.38 5.38
N ALA A 159 43.52 -5.24 4.15
CA ALA A 159 43.53 -6.30 3.15
C ALA A 159 44.97 -6.61 2.68
N LYS A 160 45.23 -7.84 2.23
CA LYS A 160 46.56 -8.23 1.73
C LYS A 160 46.85 -7.49 0.43
N ARG A 161 48.02 -6.81 0.36
CA ARG A 161 48.50 -6.08 -0.83
C ARG A 161 47.60 -4.91 -1.28
N SER A 162 46.71 -4.42 -0.42
CA SER A 162 45.86 -3.23 -0.66
C SER A 162 46.06 -2.20 0.45
N LYS A 163 45.66 -0.95 0.18
CA LYS A 163 45.70 0.12 1.18
C LYS A 163 44.70 -0.19 2.32
N PRO A 164 45.09 -0.05 3.60
CA PRO A 164 44.15 -0.17 4.71
C PRO A 164 43.10 0.94 4.68
N ASP A 165 41.90 0.61 5.14
CA ASP A 165 40.76 1.50 5.26
C ASP A 165 40.52 1.91 6.71
N ILE A 166 40.10 3.16 6.93
CA ILE A 166 39.91 3.72 8.27
C ILE A 166 38.59 4.46 8.36
N ASP A 167 37.54 3.75 8.74
CA ASP A 167 36.22 4.34 8.90
C ASP A 167 36.01 4.92 10.29
N ALA A 168 35.33 6.06 10.37
CA ALA A 168 34.98 6.67 11.64
C ALA A 168 33.55 7.20 11.65
N VAL A 169 32.75 6.78 12.63
CA VAL A 169 31.43 7.37 12.92
C VAL A 169 31.44 8.05 14.29
N ASN A 170 30.78 9.21 14.38
CA ASN A 170 30.64 9.95 15.63
C ASN A 170 29.18 9.96 16.06
N LEU A 171 28.89 9.29 17.18
CA LEU A 171 27.57 9.28 17.79
C LEU A 171 27.45 10.44 18.78
N PHE A 172 26.37 11.21 18.67
CA PHE A 172 26.05 12.32 19.54
C PHE A 172 24.70 12.12 20.21
N CYS A 173 24.67 12.19 21.54
CA CYS A 173 23.43 12.24 22.31
C CYS A 173 23.14 13.70 22.70
N LEU A 174 22.02 14.25 22.24
CA LEU A 174 21.58 15.61 22.50
C LEU A 174 20.65 15.63 23.72
N PRO A 175 20.83 16.56 24.66
CA PRO A 175 19.90 16.70 25.78
C PRO A 175 18.53 17.16 25.30
N ARG A 176 17.47 16.53 25.83
CA ARG A 176 16.09 16.97 25.61
C ARG A 176 15.82 18.32 26.28
N PRO A 177 15.15 19.29 25.63
CA PRO A 177 14.80 20.59 26.22
C PRO A 177 13.90 20.44 27.47
N ALA A 178 14.16 21.25 28.49
CA ALA A 178 13.38 21.25 29.73
C ALA A 178 11.90 21.60 29.44
N GLY A 179 10.98 20.71 29.81
CA GLY A 179 9.53 20.89 29.62
C GLY A 179 8.93 20.19 28.38
N SER A 180 9.75 19.49 27.58
CA SER A 180 9.23 18.66 26.48
C SER A 180 8.87 17.24 26.94
N ALA A 181 7.70 16.74 26.52
CA ALA A 181 7.24 15.40 26.87
C ALA A 181 8.15 14.32 26.23
N CYS A 182 8.38 13.23 26.97
CA CYS A 182 9.08 12.06 26.46
C CYS A 182 8.10 11.22 25.61
N PRO A 183 8.48 10.75 24.41
CA PRO A 183 7.67 9.79 23.66
C PRO A 183 7.46 8.53 24.52
N THR A 184 6.22 8.12 24.73
CA THR A 184 5.90 6.95 25.56
C THR A 184 5.79 5.72 24.67
N THR A 185 6.86 4.93 24.58
CA THR A 185 6.86 3.61 23.96
C THR A 185 7.26 2.58 25.02
N THR A 186 6.38 1.61 25.29
CA THR A 186 6.59 0.55 26.28
C THR A 186 7.51 -0.53 25.70
N THR A 187 8.73 -0.70 26.25
CA THR A 187 9.66 -1.79 25.88
C THR A 187 10.04 -2.61 27.10
N SER A 188 9.93 -3.94 26.99
CA SER A 188 10.32 -4.92 28.00
C SER A 188 11.82 -5.24 27.91
N THR A 189 12.49 -5.33 29.06
CA THR A 189 13.92 -5.60 29.22
C THR A 189 14.16 -7.11 29.30
N THR A 190 15.07 -7.67 28.50
CA THR A 190 15.60 -9.04 28.67
C THR A 190 17.11 -9.02 28.82
N THR A 191 17.59 -9.62 29.90
CA THR A 191 19.01 -9.72 30.27
C THR A 191 19.63 -10.94 29.59
N SER A 192 20.62 -10.74 28.70
CA SER A 192 21.35 -11.83 28.04
C SER A 192 22.52 -12.29 28.91
N THR A 193 22.61 -13.59 29.17
CA THR A 193 23.78 -14.26 29.74
C THR A 193 24.36 -15.17 28.66
N THR A 194 25.65 -15.03 28.36
CA THR A 194 26.35 -15.82 27.34
C THR A 194 26.72 -17.20 27.89
N ILE A 195 26.10 -18.25 27.37
CA ILE A 195 26.48 -19.65 27.55
C ILE A 195 26.95 -20.20 26.21
N GLY A 196 28.04 -20.98 26.22
CA GLY A 196 28.76 -21.38 25.01
C GLY A 196 28.15 -22.60 24.34
N GLY A 197 28.06 -22.55 23.01
CA GLY A 197 28.23 -23.72 22.15
C GLY A 197 26.99 -24.33 21.51
N CYS A 198 26.05 -23.53 20.98
CA CYS A 198 24.90 -24.06 20.26
C CYS A 198 25.25 -24.84 18.98
N GLY A 199 24.71 -26.04 18.82
CA GLY A 199 24.80 -26.90 17.63
C GLY A 199 25.63 -28.18 17.80
N ASN A 200 25.79 -28.71 19.02
CA ASN A 200 26.69 -29.85 19.31
C ASN A 200 25.99 -31.23 19.30
N GLY A 201 24.68 -31.28 19.07
CA GLY A 201 23.84 -32.47 19.05
C GLY A 201 23.23 -32.87 20.40
N VAL A 202 23.45 -32.09 21.47
CA VAL A 202 22.99 -32.37 22.83
C VAL A 202 22.56 -31.07 23.53
N ARG A 203 21.43 -31.07 24.25
CA ARG A 203 21.03 -29.91 25.07
C ARG A 203 21.82 -29.90 26.38
N ASP A 204 22.72 -28.94 26.55
CA ASP A 204 23.58 -28.76 27.73
C ASP A 204 23.22 -27.50 28.54
N GLY A 205 23.30 -27.57 29.88
CA GLY A 205 23.18 -26.37 30.73
C GLY A 205 21.85 -25.63 30.62
N SER A 206 21.87 -24.38 30.12
CA SER A 206 20.71 -23.48 30.00
C SER A 206 20.12 -23.40 28.58
N GLU A 207 20.47 -24.33 27.70
CA GLU A 207 20.01 -24.33 26.32
C GLU A 207 18.53 -24.71 26.24
N GLU A 208 17.72 -23.91 25.53
CA GLU A 208 16.31 -24.23 25.28
C GLU A 208 16.16 -25.28 24.16
N CYS A 209 17.15 -25.33 23.27
CA CYS A 209 17.24 -26.19 22.10
C CYS A 209 18.69 -26.25 21.64
N ASP A 210 19.02 -27.21 20.77
CA ASP A 210 20.37 -27.36 20.23
C ASP A 210 20.34 -27.61 18.70
N GLY A 211 21.11 -26.82 17.95
CA GLY A 211 21.22 -26.93 16.50
C GLY A 211 19.87 -26.87 15.75
N ASN A 212 19.44 -28.00 15.17
CA ASN A 212 18.18 -28.10 14.44
C ASN A 212 17.05 -28.76 15.26
N ASP A 213 17.16 -28.78 16.60
CA ASP A 213 16.17 -29.36 17.51
C ASP A 213 14.86 -28.53 17.55
N ALA A 214 14.10 -28.60 16.45
CA ALA A 214 12.81 -27.94 16.33
C ALA A 214 11.78 -28.56 17.29
N ALA A 215 11.92 -29.85 17.64
CA ALA A 215 10.99 -30.54 18.53
C ALA A 215 11.04 -29.95 19.95
N ALA A 216 12.23 -29.63 20.47
CA ALA A 216 12.37 -28.93 21.75
C ALA A 216 11.69 -27.54 21.76
N CYS A 217 11.60 -26.87 20.61
CA CYS A 217 10.94 -25.57 20.44
C CYS A 217 9.49 -25.65 19.96
N GLY A 218 8.85 -26.82 19.99
CA GLY A 218 7.49 -27.01 19.49
C GLY A 218 7.36 -26.68 17.99
N GLY A 219 8.35 -27.05 17.19
CA GLY A 219 8.43 -26.91 15.74
C GLY A 219 9.05 -25.60 15.22
N ARG A 220 9.43 -24.67 16.10
CA ARG A 220 9.83 -23.28 15.74
C ARG A 220 11.28 -23.11 15.29
N GLY A 221 12.12 -24.13 15.47
CA GLY A 221 13.56 -24.08 15.22
C GLY A 221 14.33 -23.38 16.34
N CYS A 222 15.63 -23.64 16.35
CA CYS A 222 16.57 -23.11 17.35
C CYS A 222 17.42 -21.99 16.74
N ARG A 223 17.65 -20.92 17.48
CA ARG A 223 18.56 -19.84 17.06
C ARG A 223 20.01 -20.23 17.34
N SER A 224 20.94 -19.52 16.71
CA SER A 224 22.38 -19.70 16.90
C SER A 224 22.88 -19.40 18.32
N ASP A 225 22.05 -18.81 19.18
CA ASP A 225 22.32 -18.53 20.59
C ASP A 225 21.68 -19.56 21.54
N CYS A 226 21.18 -20.69 21.02
CA CYS A 226 20.53 -21.76 21.79
C CYS A 226 19.25 -21.36 22.55
N THR A 227 18.66 -20.26 22.11
CA THR A 227 17.28 -19.93 22.44
C THR A 227 16.35 -20.45 21.35
N CYS A 228 15.14 -20.84 21.75
CA CYS A 228 14.12 -21.12 20.76
C CYS A 228 13.81 -19.85 19.97
N VAL A 229 13.52 -19.98 18.67
CA VAL A 229 12.98 -18.85 17.91
C VAL A 229 11.75 -18.34 18.68
N PRO A 230 11.74 -17.06 19.11
CA PRO A 230 10.67 -16.50 19.91
C PRO A 230 9.36 -16.78 19.22
N SER A 231 8.41 -17.29 20.00
CA SER A 231 7.06 -17.46 19.50
C SER A 231 6.58 -16.13 18.91
N PRO A 232 6.04 -16.10 17.67
CA PRO A 232 5.40 -14.90 17.14
C PRO A 232 4.34 -14.35 18.10
N CYS A 233 3.76 -15.25 18.91
CA CYS A 233 2.88 -14.96 20.03
C CYS A 233 3.55 -15.46 21.32
N PRO A 234 4.31 -14.66 22.08
CA PRO A 234 4.71 -15.07 23.43
C PRO A 234 3.45 -15.38 24.26
N PRO A 235 3.54 -16.27 25.27
CA PRO A 235 2.45 -16.45 26.23
C PRO A 235 2.30 -15.16 27.03
N ALA A 236 1.57 -14.20 26.48
CA ALA A 236 1.24 -12.96 27.13
C ALA A 236 -0.11 -13.12 27.83
N THR A 237 -0.26 -12.46 28.97
CA THR A 237 -1.54 -12.36 29.68
C THR A 237 -2.47 -11.48 28.85
N CYS A 238 -3.13 -12.10 27.88
CA CYS A 238 -4.19 -11.44 27.13
C CYS A 238 -5.35 -11.11 28.08
N THR A 239 -5.82 -9.88 28.02
CA THR A 239 -6.92 -9.38 28.84
C THR A 239 -8.15 -9.04 28.00
N CYS A 240 -8.19 -9.48 26.75
CA CYS A 240 -9.38 -9.39 25.92
C CYS A 240 -10.54 -10.19 26.54
N ALA A 241 -11.75 -9.62 26.45
CA ALA A 241 -12.95 -10.35 26.85
C ALA A 241 -13.08 -11.65 26.05
N GLY A 242 -13.52 -12.75 26.67
CA GLY A 242 -13.68 -14.04 26.00
C GLY A 242 -12.39 -14.87 25.83
N GLY A 243 -11.24 -14.39 26.31
CA GLY A 243 -9.97 -15.11 26.28
C GLY A 243 -9.03 -14.63 25.17
N THR A 244 -7.93 -15.36 24.94
CA THR A 244 -6.89 -14.99 23.97
C THR A 244 -7.36 -15.22 22.53
N PRO A 245 -7.48 -14.17 21.70
CA PRO A 245 -7.76 -14.36 20.28
C PRO A 245 -6.50 -14.82 19.54
N SER A 246 -6.64 -15.80 18.66
CA SER A 246 -5.58 -16.21 17.73
C SER A 246 -5.81 -15.68 16.31
N LYS A 247 -7.02 -15.21 16.01
CA LYS A 247 -7.43 -14.71 14.69
C LYS A 247 -8.26 -13.44 14.83
N PHE A 248 -8.14 -12.59 13.82
CA PHE A 248 -9.01 -11.43 13.63
C PHE A 248 -9.57 -11.49 12.22
N THR A 249 -10.86 -11.25 12.09
CA THR A 249 -11.53 -11.26 10.79
C THR A 249 -12.21 -9.94 10.54
N PHE A 250 -12.07 -9.43 9.32
CA PHE A 250 -12.82 -8.28 8.86
C PHE A 250 -13.60 -8.68 7.61
N VAL A 251 -14.93 -8.50 7.65
CA VAL A 251 -15.81 -8.75 6.50
C VAL A 251 -16.36 -7.41 6.03
N THR A 252 -16.09 -7.03 4.78
CA THR A 252 -16.57 -5.77 4.22
C THR A 252 -18.10 -5.73 4.17
N ALA A 253 -18.67 -4.55 4.35
CA ALA A 253 -20.11 -4.31 4.35
C ALA A 253 -20.42 -3.08 3.48
N VAL A 254 -21.67 -2.96 3.03
CA VAL A 254 -22.14 -1.77 2.32
C VAL A 254 -21.96 -0.53 3.20
N GLY A 255 -21.34 0.50 2.63
CA GLY A 255 -21.15 1.78 3.29
C GLY A 255 -22.29 2.75 3.07
N SER A 256 -22.53 3.60 4.07
CA SER A 256 -23.50 4.70 3.99
C SER A 256 -23.01 5.92 4.75
N GLY A 257 -23.36 7.11 4.27
CA GLY A 257 -22.96 8.37 4.91
C GLY A 257 -21.58 8.87 4.46
N VAL A 258 -21.04 9.82 5.22
CA VAL A 258 -19.80 10.53 4.92
C VAL A 258 -18.69 10.03 5.85
N CYS A 259 -17.60 9.53 5.26
CA CYS A 259 -16.42 9.05 5.99
C CYS A 259 -15.22 9.98 5.82
N GLY A 260 -15.29 10.99 4.96
CA GLY A 260 -14.17 11.91 4.78
C GLY A 260 -14.53 13.18 4.04
N HIS A 261 -13.53 14.00 3.79
CA HIS A 261 -13.65 15.19 2.97
C HIS A 261 -12.29 15.57 2.36
N VAL A 262 -12.36 16.41 1.34
CA VAL A 262 -11.22 17.05 0.70
C VAL A 262 -11.35 18.55 0.92
N ASP A 263 -10.25 19.20 1.28
CA ASP A 263 -10.15 20.65 1.42
C ASP A 263 -9.29 21.23 0.30
N ALA A 264 -9.59 22.45 -0.14
CA ALA A 264 -8.70 23.30 -0.93
C ALA A 264 -8.25 24.52 -0.11
N ASP A 265 -7.26 25.25 -0.63
CA ASP A 265 -6.72 26.44 0.02
C ASP A 265 -7.82 27.53 0.14
N GLY A 266 -8.34 27.75 1.34
CA GLY A 266 -9.42 28.70 1.61
C GLY A 266 -10.83 28.17 1.33
N ASN A 267 -10.98 26.91 0.94
CA ASN A 267 -12.26 26.27 0.66
C ASN A 267 -12.34 24.90 1.37
N PRO A 268 -12.72 24.87 2.67
CA PRO A 268 -12.87 23.64 3.42
C PRO A 268 -14.09 22.84 2.94
N ASN A 269 -14.03 21.51 3.00
CA ASN A 269 -15.07 20.60 2.55
C ASN A 269 -15.44 20.75 1.06
N LEU A 270 -14.44 20.96 0.20
CA LEU A 270 -14.60 21.01 -1.26
C LEU A 270 -15.36 19.81 -1.83
N LEU A 271 -15.08 18.61 -1.32
CA LEU A 271 -15.74 17.37 -1.71
C LEU A 271 -15.92 16.47 -0.48
N GLN A 272 -17.13 15.94 -0.26
CA GLN A 272 -17.37 14.92 0.76
C GLN A 272 -17.05 13.52 0.21
N LEU A 273 -16.40 12.70 1.04
CA LEU A 273 -16.03 11.32 0.72
C LEU A 273 -17.01 10.36 1.40
N SER A 274 -17.68 9.54 0.59
CA SER A 274 -18.70 8.60 1.08
C SER A 274 -18.07 7.36 1.72
N CYS A 275 -18.70 6.85 2.78
CA CYS A 275 -18.34 5.54 3.33
C CYS A 275 -18.60 4.44 2.28
N GLY A 276 -17.65 3.52 2.09
CA GLY A 276 -17.73 2.50 1.02
C GLY A 276 -17.32 3.03 -0.36
N GLY A 277 -16.86 4.27 -0.45
CA GLY A 277 -16.34 4.88 -1.67
C GLY A 277 -14.84 4.69 -1.84
N LEU A 278 -14.42 4.45 -3.08
CA LEU A 278 -13.05 4.54 -3.54
C LEU A 278 -12.90 5.76 -4.47
N TYR A 279 -12.00 6.66 -4.09
CA TYR A 279 -11.63 7.85 -4.84
C TYR A 279 -10.20 7.72 -5.35
N PHE A 280 -9.93 8.23 -6.55
CA PHE A 280 -8.61 8.17 -7.17
C PHE A 280 -8.37 9.31 -8.16
N GLY A 281 -7.10 9.58 -8.47
CA GLY A 281 -6.71 10.55 -9.47
C GLY A 281 -6.55 11.98 -8.93
N GLY A 282 -5.91 12.83 -9.73
CA GLY A 282 -5.79 14.26 -9.45
C GLY A 282 -7.08 15.02 -9.75
N SER A 283 -6.99 16.34 -9.89
CA SER A 283 -8.16 17.18 -10.25
C SER A 283 -8.67 16.95 -11.67
N GLY A 284 -7.90 16.25 -12.52
CA GLY A 284 -8.26 15.95 -13.90
C GLY A 284 -8.98 14.63 -14.09
N VAL A 285 -9.43 13.96 -13.02
CA VAL A 285 -10.11 12.66 -13.11
C VAL A 285 -11.39 12.77 -13.93
N GLY A 286 -11.47 11.95 -14.98
CA GLY A 286 -12.61 11.87 -15.88
C GLY A 286 -13.52 10.66 -15.61
N VAL A 287 -13.13 9.76 -14.70
CA VAL A 287 -14.01 8.67 -14.23
C VAL A 287 -14.95 9.23 -13.15
N PRO A 288 -16.27 8.97 -13.24
CA PRO A 288 -17.20 9.29 -12.16
C PRO A 288 -16.79 8.64 -10.84
N LEU A 289 -16.73 9.44 -9.77
CA LEU A 289 -16.35 9.01 -8.43
C LEU A 289 -17.48 9.24 -7.42
N PRO A 290 -17.56 8.42 -6.36
CA PRO A 290 -16.68 7.28 -6.05
C PRO A 290 -17.01 6.01 -6.84
N SER A 291 -16.01 5.17 -7.08
CA SER A 291 -16.28 3.74 -7.34
C SER A 291 -16.71 3.06 -6.04
N LYS A 292 -17.69 2.16 -6.07
CA LYS A 292 -18.13 1.45 -4.87
C LYS A 292 -17.16 0.31 -4.53
N VAL A 293 -16.84 0.18 -3.25
CA VAL A 293 -16.05 -0.96 -2.75
C VAL A 293 -16.98 -2.17 -2.58
N PRO A 294 -16.65 -3.35 -3.18
CA PRO A 294 -17.40 -4.58 -2.97
C PRO A 294 -17.47 -4.99 -1.48
N ASP A 295 -18.63 -5.47 -1.07
CA ASP A 295 -18.89 -5.98 0.28
C ASP A 295 -18.67 -7.51 0.35
N GLN A 296 -18.90 -8.12 1.51
CA GLN A 296 -18.70 -9.55 1.80
C GLN A 296 -17.27 -10.09 1.61
N GLY A 297 -16.31 -9.25 1.23
CA GLY A 297 -14.89 -9.57 1.22
C GLY A 297 -14.42 -9.90 2.63
N SER A 298 -13.94 -11.13 2.85
CA SER A 298 -13.47 -11.60 4.15
C SER A 298 -11.95 -11.67 4.19
N SER A 299 -11.35 -11.00 5.17
CA SER A 299 -9.90 -11.09 5.44
C SER A 299 -9.70 -11.63 6.84
N GLN A 300 -9.08 -12.80 6.96
CA GLN A 300 -8.65 -13.37 8.24
C GLN A 300 -7.16 -13.10 8.43
N THR A 301 -6.77 -12.56 9.57
CA THR A 301 -5.39 -12.34 9.98
C THR A 301 -5.10 -13.10 11.26
N ARG A 302 -3.83 -13.43 11.47
CA ARG A 302 -3.36 -14.08 12.68
C ARG A 302 -3.07 -12.98 13.68
N VAL A 303 -3.52 -13.19 14.90
CA VAL A 303 -3.34 -12.21 15.97
C VAL A 303 -2.53 -12.81 17.11
N CYS A 304 -1.65 -11.97 17.64
CA CYS A 304 -0.96 -12.19 18.89
C CYS A 304 -1.42 -11.12 19.88
N CYS A 305 -1.86 -11.52 21.07
CA CYS A 305 -2.41 -10.60 22.05
C CYS A 305 -1.44 -10.37 23.21
N ASN A 306 -1.26 -9.12 23.64
CA ASN A 306 -0.55 -8.75 24.87
C ASN A 306 -1.32 -7.66 25.63
N GLY A 307 -1.90 -8.00 26.78
CA GLY A 307 -2.90 -7.16 27.43
C GLY A 307 -4.12 -7.02 26.51
N THR A 308 -4.41 -5.81 26.05
CA THR A 308 -5.47 -5.53 25.05
C THR A 308 -4.93 -5.34 23.64
N ALA A 309 -3.62 -5.14 23.50
CA ALA A 309 -2.97 -4.89 22.23
C ALA A 309 -2.90 -6.17 21.40
N LEU A 310 -3.28 -6.04 20.13
CA LEU A 310 -3.28 -7.09 19.13
C LEU A 310 -2.20 -6.77 18.11
N THR A 311 -1.26 -7.68 17.91
CA THR A 311 -0.33 -7.65 16.77
C THR A 311 -0.88 -8.52 15.66
N VAL A 312 -1.10 -7.92 14.50
CA VAL A 312 -1.71 -8.56 13.33
C VAL A 312 -0.60 -9.02 12.37
N SER A 313 -0.75 -10.24 11.85
CA SER A 313 0.15 -10.85 10.86
C SER A 313 -0.63 -11.68 9.83
N GLY A 314 -0.02 -11.93 8.68
CA GLY A 314 -0.65 -12.67 7.58
C GLY A 314 -1.00 -14.11 7.95
N THR A 315 -2.20 -14.55 7.56
CA THR A 315 -2.60 -15.97 7.59
C THR A 315 -2.35 -16.63 6.24
N SER A 316 -1.89 -17.87 6.25
CA SER A 316 -1.95 -18.71 5.06
C SER A 316 -3.39 -19.16 4.79
N ALA A 317 -3.66 -19.59 3.56
CA ALA A 317 -4.98 -20.10 3.23
C ALA A 317 -5.35 -21.37 4.01
N SER A 318 -4.41 -22.26 4.31
CA SER A 318 -4.67 -23.45 5.15
C SER A 318 -5.13 -23.05 6.55
N GLU A 319 -4.50 -22.05 7.17
CA GLU A 319 -4.89 -21.51 8.48
C GLU A 319 -6.28 -20.84 8.43
N ALA A 320 -6.67 -20.27 7.29
CA ALA A 320 -7.94 -19.60 7.07
C ALA A 320 -9.11 -20.55 6.68
N GLY A 321 -8.87 -21.86 6.53
CA GLY A 321 -9.90 -22.85 6.16
C GLY A 321 -9.71 -23.51 4.80
N GLY A 322 -8.55 -23.34 4.17
CA GLY A 322 -8.14 -23.98 2.91
C GLY A 322 -8.47 -23.16 1.67
N ASN A 323 -7.78 -23.46 0.56
CA ASN A 323 -8.14 -22.90 -0.74
C ASN A 323 -9.39 -23.61 -1.27
N ARG A 324 -10.12 -22.93 -2.17
CA ARG A 324 -11.24 -23.54 -2.89
C ARG A 324 -11.15 -23.29 -4.38
N CYS A 325 -11.60 -24.26 -5.16
CA CYS A 325 -11.75 -24.12 -6.59
C CYS A 325 -12.87 -23.15 -6.95
N ALA A 326 -12.59 -22.40 -8.00
CA ALA A 326 -13.45 -21.39 -8.55
C ALA A 326 -13.78 -21.66 -9.99
N GLY A 327 -15.07 -21.90 -10.26
CA GLY A 327 -15.48 -22.44 -11.54
C GLY A 327 -14.99 -23.87 -11.76
N GLY A 328 -15.25 -24.38 -12.95
CA GLY A 328 -14.83 -25.72 -13.38
C GLY A 328 -15.61 -26.86 -12.73
N ALA A 329 -15.21 -28.10 -13.05
CA ALA A 329 -15.90 -29.31 -12.61
C ALA A 329 -15.77 -29.58 -11.09
N ASN A 330 -14.78 -28.95 -10.44
CA ASN A 330 -14.48 -29.10 -9.01
C ASN A 330 -14.87 -27.85 -8.20
N HIS A 331 -15.82 -27.03 -8.68
CA HIS A 331 -16.28 -25.83 -7.98
C HIS A 331 -16.54 -26.11 -6.48
N HIS A 332 -16.06 -25.20 -5.61
CA HIS A 332 -16.11 -25.27 -4.14
C HIS A 332 -15.27 -26.35 -3.45
N ASN A 333 -14.71 -27.29 -4.19
CA ASN A 333 -13.85 -28.30 -3.59
C ASN A 333 -12.52 -27.68 -3.16
N ALA A 334 -11.88 -28.30 -2.17
CA ALA A 334 -10.56 -27.89 -1.72
C ALA A 334 -9.54 -28.03 -2.86
N CYS A 335 -8.56 -27.12 -2.88
CA CYS A 335 -7.48 -27.16 -3.87
C CYS A 335 -6.14 -26.74 -3.26
N THR A 336 -5.07 -27.02 -3.98
CA THR A 336 -3.71 -26.59 -3.65
C THR A 336 -3.06 -25.88 -4.83
N THR A 337 -3.45 -26.25 -6.05
CA THR A 337 -3.00 -25.64 -7.30
C THR A 337 -4.18 -25.49 -8.26
N ASP A 338 -4.01 -24.72 -9.34
CA ASP A 338 -4.99 -24.62 -10.41
C ASP A 338 -5.31 -25.96 -11.08
N GLY A 339 -4.39 -26.94 -11.03
CA GLY A 339 -4.60 -28.28 -11.57
C GLY A 339 -5.72 -29.05 -10.87
N ASP A 340 -5.99 -28.73 -9.59
CA ASP A 340 -7.09 -29.32 -8.82
C ASP A 340 -8.46 -28.79 -9.26
N CYS A 341 -8.46 -27.74 -10.09
CA CYS A 341 -9.65 -27.05 -10.58
C CYS A 341 -9.74 -27.11 -12.12
N PRO A 342 -10.05 -28.28 -12.74
CA PRO A 342 -10.17 -28.37 -14.19
C PRO A 342 -11.24 -27.42 -14.73
N GLY A 343 -10.84 -26.48 -15.59
CA GLY A 343 -11.71 -25.42 -16.09
C GLY A 343 -12.01 -24.31 -15.07
N GLY A 344 -11.23 -24.23 -14.00
CA GLY A 344 -11.35 -23.23 -12.93
C GLY A 344 -9.99 -22.76 -12.40
N LYS A 345 -10.00 -22.07 -11.26
CA LYS A 345 -8.80 -21.57 -10.57
C LYS A 345 -8.82 -21.88 -9.09
N CYS A 346 -7.66 -22.14 -8.50
CA CYS A 346 -7.57 -22.34 -7.06
C CYS A 346 -7.46 -20.99 -6.35
N LYS A 347 -8.31 -20.74 -5.35
CA LYS A 347 -8.37 -19.42 -4.70
C LYS A 347 -8.03 -19.42 -3.22
N LEU A 348 -7.43 -18.30 -2.83
CA LEU A 348 -7.00 -17.95 -1.48
C LEU A 348 -7.88 -16.81 -0.92
N LEU A 349 -9.17 -17.08 -0.72
CA LEU A 349 -10.21 -16.03 -0.55
C LEU A 349 -10.30 -15.36 0.82
N GLN A 350 -9.76 -15.99 1.88
CA GLN A 350 -10.00 -15.54 3.26
C GLN A 350 -8.70 -15.26 4.02
N CYS A 351 -7.57 -15.35 3.37
CA CYS A 351 -6.27 -15.26 4.01
C CYS A 351 -5.59 -13.92 3.72
N THR A 352 -4.47 -13.68 4.39
CA THR A 352 -3.77 -12.38 4.34
C THR A 352 -2.25 -12.51 4.22
N LYS A 353 -1.76 -13.66 3.74
CA LYS A 353 -0.39 -13.79 3.25
C LYS A 353 -0.27 -13.35 1.79
N ALA A 354 0.97 -13.17 1.34
CA ALA A 354 1.27 -12.96 -0.07
C ALA A 354 0.58 -14.03 -0.95
N GLY A 355 -0.07 -13.59 -2.02
CA GLY A 355 -0.86 -14.43 -2.94
C GLY A 355 -2.34 -14.57 -2.59
N CYS A 356 -2.79 -14.13 -1.41
CA CYS A 356 -4.21 -14.13 -1.06
C CYS A 356 -5.00 -13.06 -1.81
N LEU A 357 -6.26 -13.33 -2.15
CA LEU A 357 -7.15 -12.36 -2.78
C LEU A 357 -7.68 -11.39 -1.72
N PHE A 358 -7.84 -10.12 -2.08
CA PHE A 358 -8.38 -9.09 -1.19
C PHE A 358 -9.75 -8.61 -1.70
N GLY A 359 -10.81 -9.19 -1.12
CA GLY A 359 -12.19 -8.91 -1.50
C GLY A 359 -12.56 -9.40 -2.91
N PRO A 360 -13.82 -9.22 -3.34
CA PRO A 360 -14.28 -9.50 -4.71
C PRO A 360 -13.62 -8.61 -5.78
N PRO A 361 -13.72 -8.96 -7.07
CA PRO A 361 -13.29 -8.07 -8.15
C PRO A 361 -13.99 -6.72 -8.06
N LEU A 362 -13.24 -5.62 -8.16
CA LEU A 362 -13.76 -4.27 -8.06
C LEU A 362 -14.09 -3.72 -9.46
N PRO A 363 -15.37 -3.44 -9.78
CA PRO A 363 -15.74 -2.75 -11.00
C PRO A 363 -15.48 -1.25 -10.88
N VAL A 364 -14.82 -0.67 -11.88
CA VAL A 364 -14.59 0.77 -12.03
C VAL A 364 -15.22 1.22 -13.36
N PRO A 365 -16.54 1.46 -13.38
CA PRO A 365 -17.26 1.91 -14.56
C PRO A 365 -16.90 3.36 -14.88
N ASN A 366 -16.71 3.68 -16.16
CA ASN A 366 -16.56 5.06 -16.62
C ASN A 366 -17.75 5.49 -17.48
N ASN A 367 -18.73 6.14 -16.86
CA ASN A 367 -19.92 6.64 -17.56
C ASN A 367 -19.62 7.76 -18.57
N ASN A 368 -18.44 8.39 -18.51
CA ASN A 368 -17.99 9.34 -19.54
C ASN A 368 -17.36 8.67 -20.76
N GLY A 369 -17.06 7.37 -20.67
CA GLY A 369 -16.40 6.63 -21.74
C GLY A 369 -16.27 5.15 -21.41
N ALA A 370 -17.32 4.37 -21.72
CA ALA A 370 -17.39 2.95 -21.42
C ALA A 370 -16.13 2.15 -21.78
N PRO A 371 -15.45 2.35 -22.94
CA PRO A 371 -14.22 1.62 -23.29
C PRO A 371 -13.04 1.80 -22.33
N THR A 372 -13.08 2.79 -21.44
CA THR A 372 -12.03 3.04 -20.43
C THR A 372 -12.36 2.47 -19.05
N SER A 373 -13.49 1.77 -18.92
CA SER A 373 -13.91 1.10 -17.70
C SER A 373 -13.01 -0.10 -17.41
N THR A 374 -12.72 -0.33 -16.13
CA THR A 374 -11.79 -1.38 -15.71
C THR A 374 -12.39 -2.31 -14.66
N CYS A 375 -11.96 -3.57 -14.69
CA CYS A 375 -12.16 -4.51 -13.60
C CYS A 375 -10.83 -4.67 -12.85
N VAL A 376 -10.85 -4.58 -11.53
CA VAL A 376 -9.65 -4.64 -10.69
C VAL A 376 -9.68 -5.89 -9.81
N ILE A 377 -8.62 -6.70 -9.88
CA ILE A 377 -8.42 -7.85 -8.99
C ILE A 377 -7.28 -7.53 -8.03
N ASN A 378 -7.60 -7.48 -6.73
CA ASN A 378 -6.62 -7.20 -5.69
C ASN A 378 -6.05 -8.50 -5.12
N VAL A 379 -4.72 -8.62 -5.14
CA VAL A 379 -3.97 -9.75 -4.57
C VAL A 379 -2.92 -9.21 -3.60
N LEU A 380 -2.77 -9.80 -2.42
CA LEU A 380 -1.71 -9.40 -1.50
C LEU A 380 -0.33 -9.70 -2.11
N SER A 381 0.51 -8.68 -2.26
CA SER A 381 1.88 -8.83 -2.77
C SER A 381 2.90 -9.18 -1.66
N ALA A 382 2.53 -8.96 -0.40
CA ALA A 382 3.26 -9.36 0.78
C ALA A 382 2.28 -9.62 1.93
N ASP A 383 2.77 -10.19 3.03
CA ASP A 383 1.94 -10.52 4.19
C ASP A 383 1.36 -9.25 4.83
N ALA A 384 0.07 -9.29 5.18
CA ALA A 384 -0.55 -8.22 5.95
C ALA A 384 0.09 -8.15 7.34
N SER A 385 0.22 -6.93 7.85
CA SER A 385 0.74 -6.69 9.20
C SER A 385 0.16 -5.42 9.78
N GLY A 386 0.03 -5.34 11.10
CA GLY A 386 -0.51 -4.15 11.73
C GLY A 386 -0.73 -4.32 13.22
N MET A 387 -1.47 -3.38 13.80
CA MET A 387 -1.82 -3.36 15.20
C MET A 387 -3.33 -3.20 15.39
N GLY A 388 -3.81 -3.59 16.56
CA GLY A 388 -5.17 -3.31 17.01
C GLY A 388 -5.29 -3.36 18.53
N ASP A 389 -6.49 -3.09 19.02
CA ASP A 389 -6.82 -3.20 20.44
C ASP A 389 -8.20 -3.82 20.59
N CYS A 390 -8.30 -4.93 21.34
CA CYS A 390 -9.58 -5.64 21.50
C CYS A 390 -10.58 -4.93 22.42
N ASN A 391 -10.16 -4.04 23.32
CA ASN A 391 -11.07 -3.30 24.19
C ASN A 391 -11.65 -2.07 23.49
N ALA A 392 -10.86 -1.39 22.67
CA ALA A 392 -11.33 -0.28 21.84
C ALA A 392 -11.96 -0.76 20.52
N GLY A 393 -11.62 -1.96 20.05
CA GLY A 393 -11.92 -2.41 18.69
C GLY A 393 -11.20 -1.60 17.64
N SER A 394 -10.08 -0.95 17.99
CA SER A 394 -9.32 -0.14 17.06
C SER A 394 -8.36 -1.02 16.27
N THR A 395 -8.14 -0.61 15.03
CA THR A 395 -7.10 -1.11 14.12
C THR A 395 -6.23 0.08 13.76
N SER A 396 -4.92 -0.09 13.78
CA SER A 396 -3.97 0.96 13.39
C SER A 396 -2.82 0.39 12.56
N ASN A 397 -2.40 1.18 11.58
CA ASN A 397 -1.31 0.82 10.65
C ASN A 397 -1.44 -0.59 10.06
N LEU A 398 -2.65 -1.03 9.72
CA LEU A 398 -2.86 -2.31 9.06
C LEU A 398 -2.40 -2.20 7.59
N SER A 399 -1.15 -2.58 7.36
CA SER A 399 -0.56 -2.66 6.04
C SER A 399 -1.14 -3.85 5.28
N VAL A 400 -1.77 -3.53 4.15
CA VAL A 400 -2.26 -4.49 3.16
C VAL A 400 -1.60 -4.13 1.83
N PRO A 401 -0.42 -4.70 1.53
CA PRO A 401 0.28 -4.45 0.28
C PRO A 401 -0.39 -5.24 -0.84
N LEU A 402 -0.96 -4.55 -1.83
CA LEU A 402 -1.72 -5.14 -2.93
C LEU A 402 -0.97 -5.01 -4.28
N SER A 403 -1.02 -6.09 -5.04
CA SER A 403 -0.88 -6.11 -6.50
C SER A 403 -2.27 -6.00 -7.09
N SER A 404 -2.63 -4.81 -7.57
CA SER A 404 -3.96 -4.51 -8.14
C SER A 404 -3.91 -4.75 -9.64
N GLN A 405 -4.36 -5.93 -10.08
CA GLN A 405 -4.40 -6.30 -11.49
C GLN A 405 -5.50 -5.52 -12.20
N LEU A 406 -5.16 -4.81 -13.26
CA LEU A 406 -6.07 -4.00 -14.05
C LEU A 406 -6.47 -4.72 -15.34
N PHE A 407 -7.78 -4.83 -15.56
CA PHE A 407 -8.34 -5.34 -16.80
C PHE A 407 -9.13 -4.23 -17.50
N LEU A 408 -8.70 -3.82 -18.68
CA LEU A 408 -9.40 -2.84 -19.51
C LEU A 408 -10.46 -3.56 -20.36
N THR A 409 -11.62 -3.74 -19.77
CA THR A 409 -12.70 -4.58 -20.30
C THR A 409 -13.77 -3.77 -21.02
N GLY A 410 -13.92 -2.49 -20.68
CA GLY A 410 -15.02 -1.68 -21.17
C GLY A 410 -16.35 -2.11 -20.55
N ASP A 411 -17.39 -2.22 -21.37
CA ASP A 411 -18.66 -2.82 -20.96
C ASP A 411 -18.76 -4.27 -21.48
N LEU A 412 -18.83 -5.24 -20.57
CA LEU A 412 -18.92 -6.66 -20.90
C LEU A 412 -20.36 -7.13 -21.14
N MET A 413 -21.37 -6.38 -20.68
CA MET A 413 -22.77 -6.84 -20.69
C MET A 413 -23.76 -5.76 -21.14
N PRO A 414 -23.61 -5.24 -22.38
CA PRO A 414 -24.46 -4.16 -22.88
C PRO A 414 -25.93 -4.56 -23.12
N MET A 415 -26.21 -5.86 -23.34
CA MET A 415 -27.56 -6.40 -23.44
C MET A 415 -27.59 -7.85 -22.96
N ARG A 416 -28.48 -8.17 -22.03
CA ARG A 416 -28.56 -9.51 -21.43
C ARG A 416 -29.98 -10.00 -21.20
N CYS A 417 -30.15 -11.31 -21.14
CA CYS A 417 -31.42 -11.91 -20.77
C CYS A 417 -31.72 -11.77 -19.28
N VAL A 418 -32.95 -11.41 -18.94
CA VAL A 418 -33.47 -11.46 -17.56
C VAL A 418 -34.63 -12.45 -17.51
N GLY A 419 -34.57 -13.36 -16.54
CA GLY A 419 -35.49 -14.50 -16.46
C GLY A 419 -35.26 -15.54 -17.57
N GLY A 420 -36.17 -16.51 -17.68
CA GLY A 420 -36.07 -17.59 -18.64
C GLY A 420 -35.00 -18.63 -18.31
N SER A 421 -34.61 -19.44 -19.30
CA SER A 421 -33.63 -20.54 -19.13
C SER A 421 -32.17 -20.12 -19.30
N THR A 422 -31.91 -18.90 -19.78
CA THR A 422 -30.56 -18.37 -20.01
C THR A 422 -30.34 -16.96 -19.41
N PRO A 423 -30.65 -16.70 -18.12
CA PRO A 423 -30.38 -15.40 -17.50
C PRO A 423 -28.92 -14.96 -17.65
N GLY A 424 -28.74 -13.70 -18.07
CA GLY A 424 -27.46 -13.03 -18.28
C GLY A 424 -26.74 -13.37 -19.59
N ALA A 425 -27.28 -14.29 -20.41
CA ALA A 425 -26.74 -14.54 -21.73
C ALA A 425 -26.85 -13.29 -22.63
N PRO A 426 -25.89 -13.05 -23.54
CA PRO A 426 -25.95 -11.93 -24.46
C PRO A 426 -27.13 -12.10 -25.41
N CYS A 427 -27.91 -11.03 -25.59
CA CYS A 427 -29.10 -11.04 -26.44
C CYS A 427 -29.07 -9.99 -27.55
N THR A 428 -27.91 -9.38 -27.80
CA THR A 428 -27.69 -8.39 -28.85
C THR A 428 -27.90 -9.01 -30.24
N GLY A 429 -28.68 -8.33 -31.07
CA GLY A 429 -28.92 -8.70 -32.46
C GLY A 429 -27.87 -8.16 -33.43
N PRO A 430 -27.95 -8.54 -34.73
CA PRO A 430 -26.99 -8.13 -35.76
C PRO A 430 -26.93 -6.62 -36.04
N GLY A 431 -27.93 -5.85 -35.61
CA GLY A 431 -27.99 -4.39 -35.82
C GLY A 431 -27.33 -3.59 -34.69
N GLY A 432 -26.70 -4.25 -33.72
CA GLY A 432 -26.03 -3.59 -32.60
C GLY A 432 -26.98 -3.25 -31.45
N CYS A 433 -26.63 -2.22 -30.68
CA CYS A 433 -27.36 -1.78 -29.49
C CYS A 433 -28.86 -1.61 -29.80
N GLY A 434 -29.71 -2.08 -28.88
CA GLY A 434 -31.16 -1.99 -28.98
C GLY A 434 -31.81 -3.02 -29.92
N THR A 435 -31.02 -3.72 -30.75
CA THR A 435 -31.53 -4.85 -31.52
C THR A 435 -31.45 -6.13 -30.71
N VAL A 436 -32.53 -6.92 -30.72
CA VAL A 436 -32.63 -8.18 -29.97
C VAL A 436 -32.48 -9.35 -30.95
N ALA A 437 -31.58 -10.28 -30.64
CA ALA A 437 -31.47 -11.52 -31.40
C ALA A 437 -32.74 -12.38 -31.21
N GLN A 438 -33.26 -12.97 -32.30
CA GLN A 438 -34.48 -13.76 -32.25
C GLN A 438 -34.33 -14.98 -31.33
N ASN A 439 -35.30 -15.21 -30.45
CA ASN A 439 -35.30 -16.29 -29.45
C ASN A 439 -34.05 -16.32 -28.54
N SER A 440 -33.36 -15.18 -28.37
CA SER A 440 -32.15 -15.08 -27.54
C SER A 440 -32.40 -15.31 -26.05
N CYS A 441 -33.61 -15.02 -25.56
CA CYS A 441 -34.01 -15.22 -24.17
C CYS A 441 -35.23 -16.15 -24.06
N PRO A 442 -35.09 -17.48 -24.20
CA PRO A 442 -36.22 -18.40 -24.09
C PRO A 442 -36.89 -18.32 -22.70
N GLY A 443 -38.16 -17.92 -22.68
CA GLY A 443 -38.94 -17.73 -21.45
C GLY A 443 -38.51 -16.51 -20.61
N GLY A 444 -37.70 -15.60 -21.16
CA GLY A 444 -37.21 -14.39 -20.51
C GLY A 444 -37.30 -13.17 -21.41
N THR A 445 -36.73 -12.06 -20.96
CA THR A 445 -36.75 -10.76 -21.67
C THR A 445 -35.31 -10.29 -21.90
N CYS A 446 -35.00 -9.85 -23.12
CA CYS A 446 -33.75 -9.16 -23.40
C CYS A 446 -33.82 -7.73 -22.86
N VAL A 447 -32.92 -7.39 -21.93
CA VAL A 447 -32.81 -6.06 -21.34
C VAL A 447 -31.67 -5.32 -22.01
N ASN A 448 -31.91 -4.05 -22.36
CA ASN A 448 -30.86 -3.13 -22.82
C ASN A 448 -30.21 -2.48 -21.60
N ASP A 449 -28.95 -2.83 -21.37
CA ASP A 449 -28.07 -2.27 -20.34
C ASP A 449 -27.00 -1.38 -21.00
N THR A 450 -27.33 -0.68 -22.09
CA THR A 450 -26.40 0.23 -22.77
C THR A 450 -26.58 1.66 -22.27
N SER A 451 -27.79 2.22 -22.41
CA SER A 451 -28.04 3.63 -22.06
C SER A 451 -29.51 4.03 -22.04
N ARG A 452 -29.81 5.19 -21.44
CA ARG A 452 -31.12 5.86 -21.44
C ARG A 452 -31.00 7.34 -21.83
N CYS A 453 -32.06 7.89 -22.41
CA CYS A 453 -32.13 9.31 -22.70
C CYS A 453 -32.23 10.12 -21.42
N ALA A 454 -31.48 11.23 -21.34
CA ALA A 454 -31.57 12.16 -20.23
C ALA A 454 -32.93 12.89 -20.19
N SER A 455 -33.27 13.50 -19.06
CA SER A 455 -34.45 14.35 -18.93
C SER A 455 -34.31 15.64 -19.76
N GLY A 456 -35.39 16.11 -20.39
CA GLY A 456 -35.41 17.40 -21.08
C GLY A 456 -36.28 17.40 -22.33
N GLY A 457 -36.78 18.56 -22.75
CA GLY A 457 -37.52 18.70 -24.01
C GLY A 457 -38.83 17.91 -24.13
N GLY A 458 -39.36 17.37 -23.01
CA GLY A 458 -40.52 16.48 -23.00
C GLY A 458 -40.18 14.98 -23.10
N GLN A 459 -38.90 14.61 -23.09
CA GLN A 459 -38.41 13.23 -23.20
C GLN A 459 -39.17 12.30 -22.24
N ALA A 460 -39.59 11.14 -22.77
CA ALA A 460 -40.22 10.11 -21.94
C ALA A 460 -39.17 9.40 -21.07
N PRO A 461 -39.47 9.11 -19.78
CA PRO A 461 -38.62 8.29 -18.94
C PRO A 461 -38.37 6.90 -19.54
N ASN A 462 -37.25 6.28 -19.18
CA ASN A 462 -36.82 4.95 -19.62
C ASN A 462 -36.71 4.78 -21.16
N THR A 463 -36.58 5.89 -21.91
CA THR A 463 -36.32 5.80 -23.35
C THR A 463 -34.92 5.24 -23.58
N VAL A 464 -34.83 4.08 -24.23
CA VAL A 464 -33.56 3.45 -24.61
C VAL A 464 -32.91 4.24 -25.74
N CYS A 465 -31.60 4.39 -25.67
CA CYS A 465 -30.79 5.01 -26.71
C CYS A 465 -29.47 4.27 -26.87
N CYS A 466 -28.84 4.44 -28.03
CA CYS A 466 -27.66 3.69 -28.47
C CYS A 466 -26.57 4.58 -29.07
N SER A 467 -26.90 5.79 -29.51
CA SER A 467 -25.92 6.78 -29.94
C SER A 467 -25.74 7.88 -28.89
N ALA A 468 -24.50 8.13 -28.51
CA ALA A 468 -24.14 9.31 -27.71
C ALA A 468 -24.47 10.63 -28.45
N ALA A 469 -24.70 10.57 -29.76
CA ALA A 469 -25.12 11.70 -30.60
C ALA A 469 -26.59 12.12 -30.36
N GLY A 470 -27.37 11.35 -29.60
CA GLY A 470 -28.72 11.74 -29.19
C GLY A 470 -29.79 11.56 -30.28
N ASP A 471 -29.49 10.88 -31.38
CA ASP A 471 -30.45 10.62 -32.47
C ASP A 471 -31.68 9.83 -31.97
N ASP A 472 -31.47 8.94 -31.00
CA ASP A 472 -32.54 8.20 -30.31
C ASP A 472 -33.27 9.05 -29.25
N CYS A 473 -32.66 10.16 -28.84
CA CYS A 473 -33.13 11.07 -27.79
C CYS A 473 -33.59 12.38 -28.41
N ILE A 474 -34.52 12.33 -29.36
CA ILE A 474 -34.96 13.47 -30.18
C ILE A 474 -35.35 14.71 -29.33
N GLN A 475 -35.84 14.50 -28.10
CA GLN A 475 -36.28 15.59 -27.23
C GLN A 475 -35.17 16.11 -26.31
N SER A 476 -34.38 15.22 -25.69
CA SER A 476 -33.31 15.64 -24.75
C SER A 476 -31.93 15.79 -25.38
N GLY A 477 -31.71 15.25 -26.58
CA GLY A 477 -30.45 15.24 -27.32
C GLY A 477 -29.30 14.49 -26.65
N THR A 478 -29.54 13.82 -25.52
CA THR A 478 -28.47 13.27 -24.66
C THR A 478 -28.78 11.83 -24.29
N CYS A 479 -27.82 10.95 -24.56
CA CYS A 479 -27.88 9.53 -24.25
C CYS A 479 -26.79 9.17 -23.24
N ASN A 480 -27.18 8.70 -22.05
CA ASN A 480 -26.27 8.47 -20.93
C ASN A 480 -26.25 6.97 -20.55
N PRO A 481 -25.09 6.41 -20.16
CA PRO A 481 -24.92 4.97 -19.91
C PRO A 481 -25.32 4.53 -18.50
N GLY A 482 -26.15 5.32 -17.83
CA GLY A 482 -26.76 4.99 -16.55
C GLY A 482 -28.23 5.37 -16.52
N VAL A 483 -28.89 5.10 -15.41
CA VAL A 483 -30.28 5.47 -15.13
C VAL A 483 -30.42 5.98 -13.71
N CYS A 484 -31.22 7.03 -13.53
CA CYS A 484 -31.54 7.53 -12.22
C CYS A 484 -32.50 6.58 -11.49
N VAL A 485 -32.07 6.12 -10.32
CA VAL A 485 -32.90 5.37 -9.38
C VAL A 485 -33.46 6.36 -8.38
N GLY A 486 -34.76 6.67 -8.51
CA GLY A 486 -35.45 7.65 -7.68
C GLY A 486 -35.13 9.11 -8.06
N GLY A 487 -35.58 10.04 -7.21
CA GLY A 487 -35.47 11.48 -7.45
C GLY A 487 -36.45 12.00 -8.52
N SER A 488 -36.32 13.28 -8.86
CA SER A 488 -37.15 13.96 -9.86
C SER A 488 -36.87 13.50 -11.29
N ASN A 489 -35.69 12.93 -11.53
CA ASN A 489 -35.28 12.39 -12.82
C ASN A 489 -35.32 10.86 -12.86
N ALA A 490 -36.12 10.21 -12.00
CA ALA A 490 -36.26 8.75 -12.00
C ALA A 490 -36.49 8.19 -13.41
N ASP A 491 -35.80 7.09 -13.72
CA ASP A 491 -35.82 6.39 -15.00
C ASP A 491 -35.23 7.15 -16.21
N PHE A 492 -34.68 8.36 -16.03
CA PHE A 492 -33.90 9.05 -17.06
C PHE A 492 -32.41 8.70 -17.02
N GLY A 493 -31.74 8.91 -18.14
CA GLY A 493 -30.32 8.64 -18.28
C GLY A 493 -29.42 9.58 -17.47
N CYS A 494 -28.38 9.03 -16.84
CA CYS A 494 -27.44 9.76 -15.99
C CYS A 494 -25.98 9.30 -16.19
N ILE A 495 -25.04 10.17 -15.84
CA ILE A 495 -23.60 9.88 -15.75
C ILE A 495 -23.17 9.88 -14.28
N THR A 496 -23.74 10.77 -13.46
CA THR A 496 -23.41 10.92 -12.03
C THR A 496 -24.68 11.12 -11.21
N ASP A 497 -24.60 10.98 -9.89
CA ASP A 497 -25.72 11.23 -8.98
C ASP A 497 -26.29 12.67 -9.11
N ALA A 498 -25.48 13.62 -9.57
CA ALA A 498 -25.92 14.99 -9.80
C ALA A 498 -27.00 15.11 -10.89
N ASP A 499 -27.05 14.15 -11.84
CA ASP A 499 -28.09 14.08 -12.86
C ASP A 499 -29.43 13.55 -12.29
N CYS A 500 -29.43 13.08 -11.04
CA CYS A 500 -30.56 12.47 -10.35
C CYS A 500 -31.03 13.30 -9.13
N PRO A 501 -31.45 14.57 -9.33
CA PRO A 501 -31.82 15.48 -8.25
C PRO A 501 -33.01 14.95 -7.44
N GLY A 502 -33.15 15.44 -6.20
CA GLY A 502 -34.23 15.03 -5.30
C GLY A 502 -33.95 13.74 -4.53
N GLY A 503 -32.66 13.43 -4.30
CA GLY A 503 -32.22 12.24 -3.56
C GLY A 503 -32.20 10.95 -4.38
N GLY A 504 -32.20 11.05 -5.72
CA GLY A 504 -31.94 9.92 -6.59
C GLY A 504 -30.44 9.61 -6.67
N ALA A 505 -30.12 8.41 -7.13
CA ALA A 505 -28.74 7.98 -7.39
C ALA A 505 -28.61 7.52 -8.84
N CYS A 506 -27.46 7.77 -9.45
CA CYS A 506 -27.17 7.31 -10.79
C CYS A 506 -26.63 5.89 -10.76
N LYS A 507 -27.44 4.97 -11.26
CA LYS A 507 -27.05 3.59 -11.47
C LYS A 507 -26.43 3.46 -12.86
N THR A 508 -25.16 3.06 -12.95
CA THR A 508 -24.56 2.73 -14.25
C THR A 508 -25.14 1.43 -14.82
N PHE A 509 -25.16 1.31 -16.15
CA PHE A 509 -25.36 0.01 -16.82
C PHE A 509 -24.04 -0.63 -17.27
N ILE A 510 -22.93 0.12 -17.21
CA ILE A 510 -21.63 -0.37 -17.65
C ILE A 510 -21.16 -1.43 -16.66
N GLN A 511 -20.92 -2.64 -17.15
CA GLN A 511 -20.47 -3.73 -16.31
C GLN A 511 -19.05 -4.19 -16.72
N PRO A 512 -18.00 -3.64 -16.08
CA PRO A 512 -16.62 -3.92 -16.47
C PRO A 512 -16.10 -5.24 -15.91
N CYS A 513 -16.65 -5.73 -14.79
CA CYS A 513 -16.31 -7.05 -14.25
C CYS A 513 -17.36 -8.08 -14.67
N PRO A 514 -16.98 -9.31 -15.01
CA PRO A 514 -17.95 -10.39 -15.07
C PRO A 514 -18.64 -10.60 -13.72
N ILE A 515 -19.86 -11.08 -13.77
CA ILE A 515 -20.73 -11.21 -12.60
C ILE A 515 -21.07 -12.67 -12.36
N CYS A 516 -21.38 -12.98 -11.11
CA CYS A 516 -22.07 -14.19 -10.75
C CYS A 516 -23.55 -13.88 -10.54
N ASN A 517 -24.41 -14.45 -11.39
CA ASN A 517 -25.84 -14.21 -11.27
C ASN A 517 -26.37 -14.85 -9.98
N ALA A 518 -26.85 -14.03 -9.04
CA ALA A 518 -27.35 -14.51 -7.75
C ALA A 518 -28.59 -15.42 -7.84
N THR A 519 -29.31 -15.42 -8.97
CA THR A 519 -30.50 -16.27 -9.18
C THR A 519 -30.12 -17.63 -9.76
N THR A 520 -29.24 -17.66 -10.77
CA THR A 520 -28.86 -18.92 -11.44
C THR A 520 -27.61 -19.56 -10.86
N ASN A 521 -26.80 -18.82 -10.09
CA ASN A 521 -25.46 -19.22 -9.65
C ASN A 521 -24.54 -19.59 -10.83
N THR A 522 -24.67 -18.86 -11.93
CA THR A 522 -23.80 -19.00 -13.12
C THR A 522 -23.16 -17.68 -13.49
N CYS A 523 -21.93 -17.74 -14.01
CA CYS A 523 -21.23 -16.57 -14.49
C CYS A 523 -21.92 -15.96 -15.70
N ASN A 524 -21.94 -14.64 -15.75
CA ASN A 524 -22.26 -13.89 -16.96
C ASN A 524 -21.03 -13.05 -17.36
N GLY A 525 -20.55 -13.30 -18.58
CA GLY A 525 -19.33 -12.74 -19.12
C GLY A 525 -18.06 -13.40 -18.59
N GLY A 526 -16.92 -12.90 -19.08
CA GLY A 526 -15.60 -13.41 -18.70
C GLY A 526 -15.26 -14.77 -19.28
N ALA A 527 -14.15 -15.36 -18.82
CA ALA A 527 -13.67 -16.64 -19.37
C ALA A 527 -14.52 -17.85 -18.94
N ASN A 528 -15.32 -17.70 -17.88
CA ASN A 528 -16.15 -18.76 -17.31
C ASN A 528 -17.64 -18.54 -17.58
N ASP A 529 -18.01 -17.77 -18.61
CA ASP A 529 -19.40 -17.48 -18.96
C ASP A 529 -20.25 -18.78 -19.03
N GLY A 530 -21.40 -18.78 -18.35
CA GLY A 530 -22.30 -19.93 -18.24
C GLY A 530 -21.87 -21.03 -17.25
N LEU A 531 -20.68 -20.97 -16.66
CA LEU A 531 -20.23 -21.93 -15.64
C LEU A 531 -20.76 -21.56 -14.25
N ALA A 532 -20.79 -22.54 -13.34
CA ALA A 532 -21.21 -22.33 -11.96
C ALA A 532 -20.33 -21.30 -11.22
N CYS A 533 -20.95 -20.53 -10.33
CA CYS A 533 -20.28 -19.51 -9.52
C CYS A 533 -20.99 -19.30 -8.19
N THR A 534 -20.32 -18.61 -7.27
CA THR A 534 -20.90 -18.04 -6.05
C THR A 534 -20.65 -16.54 -6.01
N PRO A 535 -21.68 -15.74 -5.70
CA PRO A 535 -21.54 -14.30 -5.44
C PRO A 535 -20.40 -13.97 -4.48
N GLY A 536 -19.54 -13.02 -4.85
CA GLY A 536 -18.47 -12.51 -4.00
C GLY A 536 -18.92 -11.37 -3.09
N ASP A 537 -19.87 -10.56 -3.55
CA ASP A 537 -20.49 -9.41 -2.91
C ASP A 537 -22.04 -9.49 -2.97
N THR A 538 -22.71 -8.52 -2.38
CA THR A 538 -24.15 -8.28 -2.55
C THR A 538 -24.40 -7.42 -3.78
N ALA A 539 -25.66 -7.25 -4.18
CA ALA A 539 -26.02 -6.32 -5.24
C ALA A 539 -25.99 -4.87 -4.69
N ILE A 540 -24.81 -4.26 -4.63
CA ILE A 540 -24.60 -2.95 -3.98
C ILE A 540 -25.22 -1.78 -4.76
N ASP A 541 -25.21 -1.83 -6.10
CA ASP A 541 -25.81 -0.80 -6.97
C ASP A 541 -26.60 -1.42 -8.14
N GLY A 542 -27.14 -2.62 -7.94
CA GLY A 542 -27.96 -3.29 -8.94
C GLY A 542 -27.22 -3.65 -10.23
N ASP A 543 -26.03 -4.19 -10.18
CA ASP A 543 -25.63 -5.21 -11.14
C ASP A 543 -25.10 -6.38 -10.35
N TYR A 544 -25.33 -7.57 -10.88
CA TYR A 544 -25.19 -8.82 -10.13
C TYR A 544 -23.79 -8.93 -9.50
N PRO A 545 -23.69 -9.65 -8.38
CA PRO A 545 -22.47 -9.63 -7.60
C PRO A 545 -21.27 -10.14 -8.37
N THR A 546 -20.16 -9.40 -8.34
CA THR A 546 -18.89 -9.84 -8.89
C THR A 546 -18.40 -11.08 -8.16
N SER A 547 -17.62 -11.90 -8.85
CA SER A 547 -17.00 -13.05 -8.22
C SER A 547 -15.72 -13.39 -8.95
N HIS A 548 -14.71 -13.78 -8.18
CA HIS A 548 -13.51 -14.35 -8.79
C HIS A 548 -13.80 -15.70 -9.48
N ASP A 549 -15.01 -16.27 -9.35
CA ASP A 549 -15.43 -17.47 -10.11
C ASP A 549 -15.67 -17.12 -11.58
N CYS A 550 -15.90 -15.84 -11.85
CA CYS A 550 -16.14 -15.26 -13.15
C CYS A 550 -14.97 -14.32 -13.48
N PRO A 551 -13.78 -14.87 -13.82
CA PRO A 551 -12.61 -14.04 -14.07
C PRO A 551 -12.80 -13.19 -15.34
N PRO A 552 -12.30 -11.94 -15.34
CA PRO A 552 -12.29 -11.11 -16.52
C PRO A 552 -11.46 -11.76 -17.65
N PRO A 553 -11.71 -11.37 -18.92
CA PRO A 553 -10.94 -11.89 -20.04
C PRO A 553 -9.43 -11.66 -19.86
N PRO A 554 -8.58 -12.70 -19.90
CA PRO A 554 -7.14 -12.55 -19.67
C PRO A 554 -6.46 -11.59 -20.67
N ALA A 555 -6.97 -11.53 -21.90
CA ALA A 555 -6.47 -10.63 -22.95
C ALA A 555 -6.66 -9.14 -22.63
N SER A 556 -7.55 -8.80 -21.69
CA SER A 556 -7.79 -7.43 -21.24
C SER A 556 -6.85 -6.98 -20.12
N ASN A 557 -5.99 -7.87 -19.59
CA ASN A 557 -5.06 -7.53 -18.52
C ASN A 557 -3.96 -6.58 -19.04
N ILE A 558 -3.85 -5.39 -18.43
CA ILE A 558 -2.86 -4.36 -18.81
C ILE A 558 -1.72 -4.22 -17.80
N GLY A 559 -1.65 -5.09 -16.80
CA GLY A 559 -0.64 -5.13 -15.75
C GLY A 559 -1.20 -5.00 -14.35
N ALA A 560 -0.31 -4.88 -13.36
CA ALA A 560 -0.68 -4.76 -11.96
C ALA A 560 -0.04 -3.53 -11.30
N LEU A 561 -0.84 -2.76 -10.58
CA LEU A 561 -0.37 -1.60 -9.83
C LEU A 561 0.01 -2.01 -8.40
N PRO A 562 1.23 -1.69 -7.91
CA PRO A 562 1.55 -1.86 -6.50
C PRO A 562 0.86 -0.75 -5.70
N ILE A 563 -0.26 -1.09 -5.08
CA ILE A 563 -1.04 -0.20 -4.22
C ILE A 563 -1.00 -0.78 -2.81
N SER A 564 -0.58 -0.01 -1.82
CA SER A 564 -0.61 -0.47 -0.44
C SER A 564 -1.63 0.33 0.35
N PHE A 565 -2.59 -0.36 0.93
CA PHE A 565 -3.44 0.26 1.94
C PHE A 565 -2.71 0.23 3.28
N VAL A 566 -2.84 1.32 4.02
CA VAL A 566 -2.45 1.39 5.44
C VAL A 566 -3.74 1.74 6.17
N LEU A 567 -4.49 0.69 6.48
CA LEU A 567 -5.84 0.79 7.03
C LEU A 567 -5.78 1.21 8.50
N ASP A 568 -6.58 2.20 8.85
CA ASP A 568 -6.74 2.70 10.21
C ASP A 568 -8.23 2.84 10.55
N SER A 569 -8.59 2.61 11.80
CA SER A 569 -9.95 2.81 12.31
C SER A 569 -10.19 4.22 12.87
N GLY A 570 -9.15 5.05 12.95
CA GLY A 570 -9.19 6.45 13.33
C GLY A 570 -9.17 7.39 12.11
N THR A 571 -8.80 8.64 12.34
CA THR A 571 -8.67 9.65 11.28
C THR A 571 -7.28 9.60 10.65
N VAL A 572 -7.24 9.50 9.32
CA VAL A 572 -6.02 9.64 8.52
C VAL A 572 -6.10 10.90 7.67
N THR A 573 -4.96 11.59 7.53
CA THR A 573 -4.88 12.84 6.79
C THR A 573 -3.64 12.83 5.91
N LYS A 574 -3.79 13.34 4.68
CA LYS A 574 -2.67 13.58 3.78
C LYS A 574 -2.78 15.00 3.23
N THR A 575 -1.74 15.79 3.43
CA THR A 575 -1.63 17.15 2.88
C THR A 575 -0.62 17.15 1.74
N ALA A 576 -0.99 17.79 0.64
CA ALA A 576 -0.16 17.91 -0.54
C ALA A 576 1.02 18.87 -0.32
N VAL A 577 2.08 18.67 -1.10
CA VAL A 577 3.28 19.50 -1.11
C VAL A 577 3.39 20.31 -2.39
N ASP A 578 3.96 21.50 -2.27
CA ASP A 578 4.24 22.37 -3.41
C ASP A 578 5.67 22.14 -3.89
N LEU A 579 5.82 21.65 -5.12
CA LEU A 579 7.11 21.38 -5.75
C LEU A 579 7.38 22.40 -6.87
N PRO A 580 8.64 22.67 -7.23
CA PRO A 580 8.97 23.64 -8.27
C PRO A 580 8.32 23.33 -9.63
N GLY A 581 8.01 22.06 -9.91
CA GLY A 581 7.35 21.62 -11.15
C GLY A 581 5.84 21.52 -11.10
N GLN A 582 5.24 21.48 -9.91
CA GLN A 582 3.80 21.27 -9.71
C GLN A 582 3.44 21.56 -8.25
N VAL A 583 2.39 22.34 -8.04
CA VAL A 583 1.79 22.58 -6.73
C VAL A 583 0.82 21.46 -6.35
N ASN A 584 0.46 21.34 -5.08
CA ASN A 584 -0.55 20.40 -4.60
C ASN A 584 -0.32 18.95 -5.07
N VAL A 585 0.91 18.47 -4.89
CA VAL A 585 1.30 17.08 -5.18
C VAL A 585 1.09 16.22 -3.94
N PHE A 586 0.18 15.25 -4.04
CA PHE A 586 -0.02 14.20 -3.05
C PHE A 586 0.89 13.00 -3.29
N CYS A 587 1.12 12.66 -4.57
CA CYS A 587 1.79 11.42 -4.97
C CYS A 587 2.88 11.67 -6.02
N GLY A 588 4.10 11.91 -5.54
CA GLY A 588 5.24 12.20 -6.40
C GLY A 588 5.81 10.98 -7.11
N PHE A 589 5.90 11.06 -8.44
CA PHE A 589 6.68 10.16 -9.28
C PHE A 589 7.55 10.97 -10.26
N CYS A 590 8.70 10.41 -10.64
CA CYS A 590 9.60 11.08 -11.57
C CYS A 590 8.94 11.25 -12.95
N ARG A 591 8.84 12.50 -13.39
CA ARG A 591 7.99 12.98 -14.47
C ARG A 591 8.76 13.86 -15.45
N ASN A 592 8.45 13.71 -16.73
CA ASN A 592 8.78 14.70 -17.75
C ASN A 592 7.74 15.83 -17.72
N LYS A 593 8.12 17.02 -17.25
CA LYS A 593 7.19 18.17 -17.10
C LYS A 593 6.48 18.53 -18.41
N THR A 594 7.21 18.44 -19.54
CA THR A 594 6.72 18.88 -20.86
C THR A 594 5.76 17.87 -21.47
N LEU A 595 6.07 16.58 -21.39
CA LEU A 595 5.29 15.51 -22.02
C LEU A 595 4.20 14.93 -21.10
N ASN A 596 4.23 15.27 -19.81
CA ASN A 596 3.39 14.67 -18.79
C ASN A 596 3.48 13.12 -18.75
N THR A 597 4.67 12.59 -19.00
CA THR A 597 4.98 11.16 -18.95
C THR A 597 5.83 10.84 -17.73
N PHE A 598 5.75 9.60 -17.25
CA PHE A 598 6.41 9.16 -16.02
C PHE A 598 7.51 8.15 -16.33
N ALA A 599 8.55 8.16 -15.51
CA ALA A 599 9.66 7.22 -15.64
C ALA A 599 9.27 5.83 -15.15
N ARG A 600 9.70 4.81 -15.90
CA ARG A 600 9.57 3.40 -15.54
C ARG A 600 10.93 2.71 -15.51
N ARG A 601 11.26 2.06 -14.39
CA ARG A 601 12.57 1.47 -14.13
C ARG A 601 12.42 0.14 -13.40
N CYS A 602 13.40 -0.74 -13.54
CA CYS A 602 13.43 -2.00 -12.79
C CYS A 602 13.43 -1.73 -11.28
N ASN A 603 12.54 -2.40 -10.54
CA ASN A 603 12.25 -2.16 -9.12
C ASN A 603 11.81 -0.73 -8.76
N GLY A 604 11.50 0.13 -9.73
CA GLY A 604 11.14 1.53 -9.47
C GLY A 604 12.31 2.35 -8.91
N LEU A 605 13.54 1.87 -9.05
CA LEU A 605 14.74 2.56 -8.57
C LEU A 605 15.18 3.61 -9.60
N ALA A 606 15.53 4.81 -9.14
CA ALA A 606 16.03 5.89 -9.99
C ALA A 606 17.34 5.51 -10.75
N THR A 607 18.11 4.59 -10.18
CA THR A 607 19.34 4.00 -10.75
C THR A 607 19.07 2.73 -11.57
N GLY A 608 17.84 2.21 -11.55
CA GLY A 608 17.46 0.99 -12.27
C GLY A 608 17.57 1.14 -13.78
N ALA A 609 17.65 0.02 -14.50
CA ALA A 609 17.54 0.03 -15.95
C ALA A 609 16.12 0.49 -16.37
N SER A 610 16.02 1.27 -17.45
CA SER A 610 14.74 1.57 -18.08
C SER A 610 14.11 0.27 -18.59
N CYS A 611 12.79 0.13 -18.43
CA CYS A 611 12.08 -1.08 -18.83
C CYS A 611 10.71 -0.74 -19.43
N GLY A 612 10.21 -1.63 -20.30
CA GLY A 612 8.97 -1.44 -21.06
C GLY A 612 7.87 -2.46 -20.79
N CYS A 613 8.08 -3.43 -19.89
CA CYS A 613 7.08 -4.44 -19.54
C CYS A 613 5.85 -3.83 -18.87
N ALA A 614 4.72 -4.53 -18.91
CA ALA A 614 3.54 -4.19 -18.11
C ALA A 614 3.92 -4.00 -16.63
N PRO A 615 3.33 -3.00 -15.94
CA PRO A 615 3.75 -2.66 -14.59
C PRO A 615 3.43 -3.80 -13.61
N GLY A 616 4.26 -3.94 -12.58
CA GLY A 616 4.04 -4.84 -11.43
C GLY A 616 4.13 -6.34 -11.72
N LEU A 617 4.33 -6.75 -12.98
CA LEU A 617 4.57 -8.14 -13.37
C LEU A 617 6.08 -8.40 -13.52
N PRO A 618 6.54 -9.67 -13.39
CA PRO A 618 7.92 -10.05 -13.66
C PRO A 618 8.35 -9.60 -15.06
N CYS A 619 9.47 -8.88 -15.14
CA CYS A 619 9.92 -8.27 -16.39
C CYS A 619 11.25 -8.89 -16.82
N ALA A 620 11.25 -9.62 -17.94
CA ALA A 620 12.44 -10.31 -18.44
C ALA A 620 13.60 -9.37 -18.80
N THR A 621 13.32 -8.10 -19.11
CA THR A 621 14.37 -7.10 -19.37
C THR A 621 15.02 -6.56 -18.09
N CYS A 622 14.50 -6.94 -16.92
CA CYS A 622 15.02 -6.52 -15.63
C CYS A 622 15.87 -7.64 -14.99
N PRO A 623 16.98 -7.30 -14.31
CA PRO A 623 17.78 -8.28 -13.58
C PRO A 623 16.93 -9.09 -12.60
N GLY A 624 17.07 -10.42 -12.62
CA GLY A 624 16.31 -11.31 -11.74
C GLY A 624 14.80 -11.32 -12.00
N SER A 625 14.34 -10.91 -13.19
CA SER A 625 12.92 -10.72 -13.51
C SER A 625 12.19 -9.75 -12.58
N ALA A 626 12.92 -8.79 -12.02
CA ALA A 626 12.37 -7.75 -11.17
C ALA A 626 11.20 -7.00 -11.84
N PRO A 627 10.18 -6.56 -11.09
CA PRO A 627 9.06 -5.83 -11.66
C PRO A 627 9.49 -4.49 -12.24
N CYS A 628 8.82 -4.10 -13.31
CA CYS A 628 9.01 -2.80 -13.95
C CYS A 628 8.04 -1.79 -13.33
N LEU A 629 8.55 -0.85 -12.54
CA LEU A 629 7.73 0.02 -11.68
C LEU A 629 8.03 1.50 -11.95
N PRO A 630 7.11 2.43 -11.63
CA PRO A 630 7.40 3.84 -11.64
C PRO A 630 8.43 4.21 -10.56
N VAL A 631 9.14 5.32 -10.77
CA VAL A 631 10.11 5.82 -9.78
C VAL A 631 9.41 6.81 -8.84
N PRO A 632 9.16 6.46 -7.56
CA PRO A 632 8.58 7.38 -6.59
C PRO A 632 9.59 8.49 -6.25
N CYS A 633 9.07 9.66 -5.87
CA CYS A 633 9.87 10.79 -5.44
C CYS A 633 9.11 11.62 -4.41
N ALA A 634 9.84 12.34 -3.57
CA ALA A 634 9.32 13.40 -2.73
C ALA A 634 9.74 14.79 -3.26
N LEU A 635 10.87 14.88 -3.95
CA LEU A 635 11.46 16.13 -4.46
C LEU A 635 12.08 15.92 -5.85
N ASP A 636 12.27 17.02 -6.60
CA ASP A 636 12.94 16.99 -7.92
C ASP A 636 14.37 16.38 -7.85
N SER A 637 15.03 16.43 -6.68
CA SER A 637 16.36 15.84 -6.45
C SER A 637 16.39 14.32 -6.62
N ASP A 638 15.30 13.64 -6.29
CA ASP A 638 15.18 12.18 -6.35
C ASP A 638 15.17 11.69 -7.81
N CYS A 639 14.88 12.59 -8.74
CA CYS A 639 14.73 12.33 -10.15
C CYS A 639 15.96 12.74 -10.99
N THR A 640 17.02 13.22 -10.34
CA THR A 640 18.20 13.76 -11.03
C THR A 640 18.93 12.71 -11.88
N SER A 641 18.96 11.45 -11.46
CA SER A 641 19.53 10.34 -12.24
C SER A 641 18.59 9.79 -13.32
N VAL A 642 17.34 10.26 -13.36
CA VAL A 642 16.31 9.74 -14.26
C VAL A 642 16.27 10.56 -15.53
N THR A 643 17.01 10.12 -16.54
CA THR A 643 17.12 10.80 -17.84
C THR A 643 15.74 11.12 -18.43
N GLY A 644 15.49 12.40 -18.71
CA GLY A 644 14.26 12.87 -19.34
C GLY A 644 13.04 13.00 -18.41
N SER A 645 13.14 12.63 -17.13
CA SER A 645 12.04 12.74 -16.15
C SER A 645 12.55 13.29 -14.82
N THR A 646 13.06 14.52 -14.84
CA THR A 646 13.78 15.15 -13.71
C THR A 646 12.88 15.94 -12.76
N SER A 647 11.56 15.95 -12.98
CA SER A 647 10.58 16.52 -12.05
C SER A 647 10.06 15.46 -11.13
N CYS A 648 9.75 15.84 -9.90
CA CYS A 648 8.78 15.10 -9.11
C CYS A 648 7.38 15.68 -9.31
N GLY A 649 6.37 14.82 -9.44
CA GLY A 649 4.98 15.25 -9.57
C GLY A 649 4.01 14.08 -9.78
N GLN A 650 2.73 14.41 -9.85
CA GLN A 650 1.64 13.52 -10.25
C GLN A 650 1.07 13.98 -11.60
N ARG A 651 0.06 13.28 -12.14
CA ARG A 651 -0.47 13.62 -13.48
C ARG A 651 -1.05 15.02 -13.55
N THR A 652 -2.01 15.31 -12.67
CA THR A 652 -2.62 16.64 -12.51
C THR A 652 -2.62 17.01 -11.03
N ALA A 653 -2.37 18.27 -10.70
CA ALA A 653 -2.36 18.76 -9.32
C ALA A 653 -3.71 18.55 -8.62
N GLY A 654 -3.72 18.44 -7.28
CA GLY A 654 -4.96 18.25 -6.51
C GLY A 654 -5.42 16.79 -6.44
N ALA A 655 -6.68 16.56 -6.10
CA ALA A 655 -7.26 15.23 -5.88
C ALA A 655 -8.75 15.18 -6.26
N PHE A 656 -9.18 14.11 -6.94
CA PHE A 656 -10.57 13.63 -7.09
C PHE A 656 -11.62 14.55 -7.74
N THR A 657 -11.37 15.84 -7.92
CA THR A 657 -12.36 16.78 -8.46
C THR A 657 -11.70 17.93 -9.22
N ALA A 658 -12.35 18.34 -10.31
CA ALA A 658 -11.97 19.50 -11.11
C ALA A 658 -12.53 20.83 -10.56
N ASN A 659 -13.36 20.79 -9.50
CA ASN A 659 -14.01 21.99 -8.97
C ASN A 659 -13.03 23.00 -8.38
N ASP A 660 -11.93 22.52 -7.79
CA ASP A 660 -10.82 23.33 -7.27
C ASP A 660 -9.57 22.45 -7.10
N VAL A 661 -8.40 23.04 -6.86
CA VAL A 661 -7.16 22.30 -6.61
C VAL A 661 -7.05 21.95 -5.13
N SER A 662 -7.36 20.69 -4.83
CA SER A 662 -7.32 20.15 -3.46
C SER A 662 -5.94 20.25 -2.80
N ARG A 663 -5.95 20.49 -1.48
CA ARG A 663 -4.79 20.59 -0.60
C ARG A 663 -4.67 19.46 0.41
N THR A 664 -5.78 19.06 1.02
CA THR A 664 -5.78 18.06 2.10
C THR A 664 -6.89 17.05 1.87
N ILE A 665 -6.57 15.77 2.06
CA ILE A 665 -7.54 14.67 2.09
C ILE A 665 -7.64 14.21 3.55
N VAL A 666 -8.86 14.10 4.05
CA VAL A 666 -9.15 13.58 5.39
C VAL A 666 -10.12 12.42 5.26
N GLU A 667 -9.76 11.26 5.80
CA GLU A 667 -10.64 10.11 5.94
C GLU A 667 -10.76 9.77 7.43
N THR A 668 -11.95 9.43 7.87
CA THR A 668 -12.30 9.17 9.27
C THR A 668 -12.92 7.79 9.37
N GLY A 669 -12.17 6.87 9.95
CA GLY A 669 -12.64 5.54 10.29
C GLY A 669 -13.53 5.54 11.53
N MET A 670 -13.93 4.34 11.92
CA MET A 670 -14.69 4.07 13.13
C MET A 670 -14.20 2.77 13.77
N PRO A 671 -13.65 2.80 14.99
CA PRO A 671 -13.31 1.60 15.73
C PRO A 671 -14.55 0.73 15.94
N ALA A 672 -14.36 -0.59 15.96
CA ALA A 672 -15.47 -1.54 16.09
C ALA A 672 -16.08 -1.60 17.50
N GLY A 673 -15.49 -0.92 18.48
CA GLY A 673 -15.82 -1.07 19.89
C GLY A 673 -15.30 -2.37 20.48
N ALA A 674 -15.56 -2.60 21.77
CA ALA A 674 -15.01 -3.76 22.48
C ALA A 674 -15.33 -5.10 21.79
N LEU A 675 -14.29 -5.83 21.43
CA LEU A 675 -14.35 -7.15 20.82
C LEU A 675 -14.22 -8.23 21.92
N THR A 676 -15.16 -9.17 21.90
CA THR A 676 -15.08 -10.39 22.71
C THR A 676 -14.57 -11.52 21.83
N THR A 677 -13.51 -12.21 22.24
CA THR A 677 -12.99 -13.41 21.57
C THR A 677 -14.07 -14.47 21.49
N GLY A 678 -14.38 -14.94 20.27
CA GLY A 678 -15.49 -15.86 20.00
C GLY A 678 -16.88 -15.21 20.08
N GLY A 679 -16.96 -13.91 20.37
CA GLY A 679 -18.20 -13.12 20.37
C GLY A 679 -18.65 -12.71 18.97
N PRO A 680 -19.81 -12.05 18.85
CA PRO A 680 -20.35 -11.62 17.56
C PRO A 680 -19.50 -10.52 16.90
N ALA A 681 -19.48 -10.51 15.57
CA ALA A 681 -18.79 -9.50 14.79
C ALA A 681 -19.41 -8.10 15.00
N GLN A 682 -18.57 -7.10 15.23
CA GLN A 682 -18.95 -5.71 15.53
C GLN A 682 -18.73 -4.80 14.31
N PRO A 683 -19.62 -3.84 14.03
CA PRO A 683 -19.47 -2.92 12.91
C PRO A 683 -18.32 -1.94 13.14
N GLY A 684 -17.51 -1.68 12.11
CA GLY A 684 -16.45 -0.67 12.13
C GLY A 684 -16.11 -0.21 10.72
N THR A 685 -15.33 0.86 10.61
CA THR A 685 -14.88 1.41 9.32
C THR A 685 -13.37 1.56 9.34
N LEU A 686 -12.70 0.98 8.36
CA LEU A 686 -11.28 1.17 8.12
C LEU A 686 -11.06 2.14 6.97
N VAL A 687 -10.14 3.08 7.13
CA VAL A 687 -9.82 4.10 6.13
C VAL A 687 -8.36 4.07 5.73
N SER A 688 -8.05 4.49 4.51
CA SER A 688 -6.67 4.67 4.04
C SER A 688 -6.59 5.76 2.98
N ILE A 689 -5.52 6.54 3.00
CA ILE A 689 -5.11 7.41 1.90
C ILE A 689 -3.78 6.89 1.36
N PHE A 690 -3.69 6.70 0.05
CA PHE A 690 -2.56 6.04 -0.60
C PHE A 690 -2.22 6.71 -1.93
N CYS A 691 -1.16 6.23 -2.59
CA CYS A 691 -0.76 6.68 -3.90
C CYS A 691 -0.99 5.60 -4.94
N ILE A 692 -1.58 5.98 -6.07
CA ILE A 692 -1.82 5.09 -7.19
C ILE A 692 -0.76 5.41 -8.26
N PRO A 693 0.10 4.44 -8.61
CA PRO A 693 1.10 4.62 -9.65
C PRO A 693 0.45 4.71 -11.04
N PRO A 694 1.18 5.21 -12.08
CA PRO A 694 0.68 5.11 -13.44
C PRO A 694 0.56 3.65 -13.89
N SER A 695 -0.49 3.35 -14.66
CA SER A 695 -0.60 2.09 -15.42
C SER A 695 0.29 2.11 -16.67
N PHE A 696 0.69 3.30 -17.11
CA PHE A 696 1.33 3.59 -18.39
C PHE A 696 0.52 3.10 -19.60
N THR A 697 -0.78 2.93 -19.41
CA THR A 697 -1.76 2.81 -20.48
C THR A 697 -2.38 4.19 -20.64
N GLN A 698 -2.05 4.89 -21.74
CA GLN A 698 -2.39 6.31 -21.90
C GLN A 698 -3.89 6.59 -21.72
N THR A 699 -4.76 5.70 -22.19
CA THR A 699 -6.22 5.85 -22.06
C THR A 699 -6.68 5.72 -20.61
N VAL A 700 -6.17 4.75 -19.87
CA VAL A 700 -6.50 4.54 -18.44
C VAL A 700 -5.92 5.65 -17.58
N ASP A 701 -4.64 5.98 -17.76
CA ASP A 701 -4.00 7.06 -17.02
C ASP A 701 -4.63 8.41 -17.33
N ALA A 702 -5.17 8.61 -18.55
CA ALA A 702 -5.91 9.80 -18.89
C ALA A 702 -7.30 9.88 -18.25
N ALA A 703 -8.06 8.79 -18.27
CA ALA A 703 -9.39 8.74 -17.70
C ALA A 703 -9.35 8.80 -16.16
N ALA A 704 -8.51 7.98 -15.52
CA ALA A 704 -8.39 7.91 -14.07
C ALA A 704 -7.42 8.95 -13.46
N ASP A 705 -6.81 9.78 -14.32
CA ASP A 705 -5.83 10.81 -13.96
C ASP A 705 -4.64 10.29 -13.12
N LEU A 706 -4.00 9.21 -13.60
CA LEU A 706 -2.93 8.50 -12.90
C LEU A 706 -1.52 8.85 -13.41
N PRO A 707 -0.50 8.95 -12.53
CA PRO A 707 -0.57 8.74 -11.10
C PRO A 707 -1.27 9.88 -10.37
N GLY A 708 -1.86 9.54 -9.23
CA GLY A 708 -2.56 10.46 -8.35
C GLY A 708 -2.80 9.86 -6.97
N PRO A 709 -3.37 10.64 -6.04
CA PRO A 709 -3.82 10.11 -4.76
C PRO A 709 -4.94 9.09 -4.94
N GLY A 710 -5.13 8.25 -3.93
CA GLY A 710 -6.31 7.44 -3.72
C GLY A 710 -6.78 7.53 -2.27
N ALA A 711 -8.08 7.46 -2.04
CA ALA A 711 -8.69 7.44 -0.72
C ALA A 711 -9.81 6.40 -0.69
N VAL A 712 -9.88 5.65 0.40
CA VAL A 712 -10.89 4.59 0.57
C VAL A 712 -11.39 4.56 2.00
N ALA A 713 -12.70 4.40 2.15
CA ALA A 713 -13.35 4.04 3.39
C ALA A 713 -14.05 2.69 3.23
N ILE A 714 -13.71 1.72 4.08
CA ILE A 714 -14.17 0.34 4.03
C ILE A 714 -14.96 0.02 5.31
N PRO A 715 -16.29 0.21 5.29
CA PRO A 715 -17.17 -0.30 6.32
C PRO A 715 -17.15 -1.82 6.34
N GLY A 716 -17.35 -2.40 7.51
CA GLY A 716 -17.34 -3.84 7.67
C GLY A 716 -17.65 -4.29 9.08
N ARG A 717 -17.43 -5.57 9.33
CA ARG A 717 -17.61 -6.20 10.63
C ARG A 717 -16.31 -6.85 11.07
N ALA A 718 -15.78 -6.39 12.20
CA ALA A 718 -14.59 -6.91 12.85
C ALA A 718 -14.97 -7.98 13.89
N GLN A 719 -14.20 -9.06 13.96
CA GLN A 719 -14.41 -10.12 14.95
C GLN A 719 -13.08 -10.70 15.42
N ALA A 720 -12.98 -10.93 16.73
CA ALA A 720 -11.87 -11.65 17.36
C ALA A 720 -12.27 -13.12 17.54
N LEU A 721 -11.43 -14.05 17.07
CA LEU A 721 -11.68 -15.49 17.11
C LEU A 721 -10.59 -16.21 17.91
N PRO A 722 -10.92 -17.30 18.62
CA PRO A 722 -9.98 -18.09 19.40
C PRO A 722 -8.93 -18.77 18.55
#